data_AF-W9ZPG5-F1
#
_entry.id   AF-W9ZPG5-F1
#
_cell.length_a   1.000
_cell.length_b   1.000
_cell.length_c   1.000
_cell.angle_alpha   90.00
_cell.angle_beta   90.00
_cell.angle_gamma   90.00
#
_symmetry.space_group_name_H-M   'P 1'
#
loop_
_entity.id
_entity.type
_entity.pdbx_description
1 polymer ?
#
loop_
_entity_poly.entity_id
_entity_poly.type
_entity_poly.pdbx_seq_one_letter_code
_entity_poly.pdbx_strand_id
1 'polypeptide(L)'
;MVVAENTICLSLTGKVAIVSGSSSGIGAAIARELSERGAMVVINYPFESERRNAEDVLSQLKTAAESISVEADLSTTTGPTDLVQAAVAKYGTIDILINNAGIMAPVNIQEEDSQTLLNAWDATINLNGRGTFLLTCAVLKHLSKENSRIVNITSTTSRVPEPGTSIYAGTKGMIESFTRAWARDLPPKFGCTVNSVAPGPVATEAVLAAPSHIRDMLRRTYRQTPVAPRMAEPSEVAWTVATLCEEKASWLNGLYVPSFVTTISLSNHGQSPFPNQNRRSIRQDLELTQQSSQSNSANSVVIIGAGPVGLFTALLLAKSGTKVSVYETRSGIDTSPRAVAYFPAVLEEFSKVGALEAVVAAGEKNNEGCDWRDKDGSIIYGLEPPKEDPHFVVMLSQPEFCQTILKAIEATGNARVHFKHTFQRLQPGDGFVDYWIKNEKDGSETKSRCLYLVGADGGRSTIRRSLGVPLEGHTWEDMLFVAVNFQYDLGNHGWKGANFIIDPEEWCIIVKRGKGSSWRMATGIRKESASKVDTLDEATIKRIKDRLAHLLPGDTSKIEYEAMAPYIVHQRCATEFVQGNVILAGDAAHLNNPVGGLGLTTGLLDAAHLGVSLRRILNEGASTELLDVYNNARRKVFRERTDPISTTNLLRLMSDKPEDNKKRAEFFKRLHDPNDFGFKLQVGLPDFALTTTSNTKFDTYHEVTWFISVTRIEDWTIEKFKHEYKTVHAGMAKKGKEHGSPLRRYIQLSNSDLKMPDAHRPHWDYVTCLTFPNLFVTYAGFQDPGYRAKAGAHIFCQLDQQGCLAKQVTKYSKSIDDQDYQNHVIRALVFHDRRADIDEYSREWLAKRGKSQSKVAAADENVLKYILWEDHTPKNSDAFFADTQFSGGSWHKYKAVEAFDFTSRDIAAAFLSKHHKTLNENGSQQLTVVIGERDDVIG
;
A
#
# COMPACT_ATOMS: atom_id res chain seq x y z
N MET A 1 28.25 -11.38 -62.99
CA MET A 1 26.77 -11.32 -63.08
C MET A 1 26.23 -12.63 -62.50
N VAL A 2 25.95 -12.65 -61.21
CA VAL A 2 25.10 -13.67 -60.57
C VAL A 2 24.19 -12.87 -59.66
N VAL A 3 22.99 -12.60 -60.13
CA VAL A 3 21.92 -11.99 -59.34
C VAL A 3 21.38 -13.12 -58.48
N ALA A 4 21.77 -13.15 -57.21
CA ALA A 4 21.12 -14.04 -56.25
C ALA A 4 19.69 -13.52 -56.06
N GLU A 5 18.70 -14.33 -56.39
CA GLU A 5 17.30 -14.07 -56.06
C GLU A 5 17.20 -13.85 -54.55
N ASN A 6 16.88 -12.62 -54.13
CA ASN A 6 16.49 -12.31 -52.76
C ASN A 6 15.19 -13.06 -52.47
N THR A 7 15.28 -14.29 -51.99
CA THR A 7 14.12 -14.97 -51.39
C THR A 7 13.77 -14.17 -50.13
N ILE A 8 12.69 -13.38 -50.19
CA ILE A 8 12.17 -12.66 -49.02
C ILE A 8 11.69 -13.71 -48.03
N CYS A 9 12.51 -14.05 -47.04
CA CYS A 9 12.10 -14.92 -45.94
C CYS A 9 11.09 -14.14 -45.07
N LEU A 10 9.83 -14.57 -45.08
CA LEU A 10 8.78 -13.94 -44.28
C LEU A 10 9.02 -14.20 -42.79
N SER A 11 8.79 -13.18 -41.94
CA SER A 11 9.23 -13.15 -40.54
C SER A 11 8.51 -14.14 -39.60
N LEU A 12 7.34 -14.66 -40.00
CA LEU A 12 6.52 -15.60 -39.22
C LEU A 12 6.35 -16.96 -39.92
N THR A 13 7.20 -17.27 -40.90
CA THR A 13 7.16 -18.55 -41.62
C THR A 13 7.20 -19.72 -40.64
N GLY A 14 6.24 -20.64 -40.75
CA GLY A 14 6.15 -21.84 -39.92
C GLY A 14 5.56 -21.62 -38.52
N LYS A 15 5.11 -20.41 -38.19
CA LYS A 15 4.42 -20.11 -36.93
C LYS A 15 2.93 -20.39 -37.00
N VAL A 16 2.36 -20.92 -35.93
CA VAL A 16 0.91 -21.19 -35.82
C VAL A 16 0.24 -20.13 -34.95
N ALA A 17 -0.76 -19.44 -35.49
CA ALA A 17 -1.47 -18.36 -34.82
C ALA A 17 -2.96 -18.67 -34.63
N ILE A 18 -3.46 -18.58 -33.39
CA ILE A 18 -4.89 -18.55 -33.11
C ILE A 18 -5.33 -17.09 -33.01
N VAL A 19 -6.34 -16.70 -33.79
CA VAL A 19 -6.97 -15.38 -33.69
C VAL A 19 -8.44 -15.57 -33.34
N SER A 20 -8.82 -15.26 -32.10
CA SER A 20 -10.22 -15.37 -31.66
C SER A 20 -11.10 -14.31 -32.33
N GLY A 21 -12.32 -14.67 -32.74
CA GLY A 21 -13.27 -13.73 -33.38
C GLY A 21 -12.70 -13.09 -34.65
N SER A 22 -12.20 -13.90 -35.58
CA SER A 22 -11.48 -13.44 -36.77
C SER A 22 -12.22 -13.69 -38.09
N SER A 23 -13.53 -13.92 -38.03
CA SER A 23 -14.39 -13.97 -39.22
C SER A 23 -14.73 -12.58 -39.79
N SER A 24 -14.44 -11.50 -39.06
CA SER A 24 -14.73 -10.11 -39.49
C SER A 24 -13.84 -9.07 -38.80
N GLY A 25 -13.95 -7.80 -39.24
CA GLY A 25 -13.38 -6.64 -38.57
C GLY A 25 -11.87 -6.71 -38.27
N ILE A 26 -11.50 -6.32 -37.05
CA ILE A 26 -10.09 -6.27 -36.58
C ILE A 26 -9.45 -7.67 -36.61
N GLY A 27 -10.17 -8.71 -36.19
CA GLY A 27 -9.66 -10.07 -36.16
C GLY A 27 -9.32 -10.61 -37.55
N ALA A 28 -10.19 -10.36 -38.55
CA ALA A 28 -9.91 -10.72 -39.94
C ALA A 28 -8.68 -9.99 -40.49
N ALA A 29 -8.52 -8.69 -40.17
CA ALA A 29 -7.35 -7.93 -40.58
C ALA A 29 -6.05 -8.46 -39.94
N ILE A 30 -6.08 -8.82 -38.65
CA ILE A 30 -4.95 -9.45 -37.96
C ILE A 30 -4.59 -10.78 -38.61
N ALA A 31 -5.58 -11.62 -38.92
CA ALA A 31 -5.34 -12.91 -39.58
C ALA A 31 -4.66 -12.74 -40.95
N ARG A 32 -5.14 -11.81 -41.79
CA ARG A 32 -4.51 -11.51 -43.09
C ARG A 32 -3.09 -11.01 -42.93
N GLU A 33 -2.82 -10.09 -41.99
CA GLU A 33 -1.48 -9.54 -41.76
C GLU A 33 -0.49 -10.60 -41.24
N LEU A 34 -0.90 -11.46 -40.31
CA LEU A 34 -0.06 -12.57 -39.83
C LEU A 34 0.22 -13.58 -40.96
N SER A 35 -0.78 -13.86 -41.80
CA SER A 35 -0.63 -14.72 -42.98
C SER A 35 0.29 -14.12 -44.04
N GLU A 36 0.22 -12.81 -44.28
CA GLU A 36 1.15 -12.11 -45.20
C GLU A 36 2.61 -12.26 -44.78
N ARG A 37 2.84 -12.35 -43.47
CA ARG A 37 4.16 -12.63 -42.84
C ARG A 37 4.48 -14.11 -42.71
N GLY A 38 3.65 -15.01 -43.24
CA GLY A 38 3.93 -16.45 -43.35
C GLY A 38 3.40 -17.33 -42.20
N ALA A 39 2.60 -16.79 -41.28
CA ALA A 39 1.99 -17.59 -40.23
C ALA A 39 0.81 -18.43 -40.77
N MET A 40 0.66 -19.65 -40.26
CA MET A 40 -0.54 -20.48 -40.44
C MET A 40 -1.58 -20.05 -39.42
N VAL A 41 -2.78 -19.69 -39.85
CA VAL A 41 -3.77 -19.03 -38.98
C VAL A 41 -4.98 -19.93 -38.74
N VAL A 42 -5.40 -20.00 -37.49
CA VAL A 42 -6.67 -20.59 -37.06
C VAL A 42 -7.68 -19.45 -36.92
N ILE A 43 -8.62 -19.40 -37.87
CA ILE A 43 -9.73 -18.47 -37.89
C ILE A 43 -10.83 -18.96 -36.95
N ASN A 44 -11.21 -18.17 -35.95
CA ASN A 44 -12.33 -18.52 -35.07
C ASN A 44 -13.60 -17.74 -35.41
N TYR A 45 -14.73 -18.44 -35.44
CA TYR A 45 -16.08 -17.87 -35.53
C TYR A 45 -17.02 -18.53 -34.51
N PRO A 46 -18.03 -17.82 -33.98
CA PRO A 46 -18.79 -18.32 -32.84
C PRO A 46 -19.96 -19.25 -33.19
N PHE A 47 -20.58 -19.08 -34.37
CA PHE A 47 -21.82 -19.77 -34.76
C PHE A 47 -21.82 -20.10 -36.27
N GLU A 48 -22.51 -21.16 -36.68
CA GLU A 48 -22.66 -21.56 -38.10
C GLU A 48 -23.08 -20.42 -39.04
N SER A 49 -23.86 -19.43 -38.59
CA SER A 49 -24.23 -18.27 -39.41
C SER A 49 -23.04 -17.42 -39.86
N GLU A 50 -21.93 -17.45 -39.12
CA GLU A 50 -20.68 -16.75 -39.42
C GLU A 50 -19.69 -17.60 -40.25
N ARG A 51 -20.03 -18.86 -40.53
CA ARG A 51 -19.14 -19.79 -41.23
C ARG A 51 -18.71 -19.27 -42.59
N ARG A 52 -19.65 -18.70 -43.36
CA ARG A 52 -19.36 -18.15 -44.69
C ARG A 52 -18.37 -16.98 -44.63
N ASN A 53 -18.47 -16.12 -43.62
CA ASN A 53 -17.54 -15.01 -43.42
C ASN A 53 -16.14 -15.54 -43.06
N ALA A 54 -16.07 -16.56 -42.20
CA ALA A 54 -14.82 -17.21 -41.85
C ALA A 54 -14.14 -17.90 -43.05
N GLU A 55 -14.91 -18.58 -43.91
CA GLU A 55 -14.41 -19.21 -45.14
C GLU A 55 -13.93 -18.17 -46.15
N ASP A 56 -14.62 -17.03 -46.29
CA ASP A 56 -14.17 -15.93 -47.13
C ASP A 56 -12.83 -15.35 -46.65
N VAL A 57 -12.70 -15.05 -45.35
CA VAL A 57 -11.43 -14.58 -44.76
C VAL A 57 -10.32 -15.62 -44.96
N LEU A 58 -10.60 -16.90 -44.72
CA LEU A 58 -9.65 -18.00 -44.91
C LEU A 58 -9.15 -18.06 -46.36
N SER A 59 -10.03 -17.88 -47.34
CA SER A 59 -9.67 -17.92 -48.77
C SER A 59 -8.75 -16.76 -49.20
N GLN A 60 -8.75 -15.67 -48.45
CA GLN A 60 -7.94 -14.48 -48.70
C GLN A 60 -6.57 -14.52 -48.00
N LEU A 61 -6.31 -15.54 -47.17
CA LEU A 61 -5.02 -15.73 -46.52
C LEU A 61 -3.98 -16.21 -47.53
N LYS A 62 -2.77 -15.65 -47.46
CA LYS A 62 -1.63 -16.11 -48.25
C LYS A 62 -1.22 -17.56 -47.92
N THR A 63 -1.48 -17.97 -46.68
CA THR A 63 -1.28 -19.31 -46.11
C THR A 63 -2.61 -20.07 -46.02
N ALA A 64 -3.57 -19.81 -46.91
CA ALA A 64 -4.90 -20.43 -46.89
C ALA A 64 -4.85 -21.97 -46.93
N ALA A 65 -3.93 -22.55 -47.69
CA ALA A 65 -3.77 -24.00 -47.82
C ALA A 65 -3.38 -24.66 -46.49
N GLU A 66 -2.58 -23.96 -45.67
CA GLU A 66 -2.13 -24.44 -44.38
C GLU A 66 -3.07 -24.03 -43.24
N SER A 67 -3.87 -22.98 -43.39
CA SER A 67 -4.76 -22.42 -42.37
C SER A 67 -6.07 -23.20 -42.20
N ILE A 68 -6.88 -22.91 -41.16
CA ILE A 68 -8.23 -23.47 -40.95
C ILE A 68 -9.19 -22.45 -40.37
N SER A 69 -10.49 -22.70 -40.53
CA SER A 69 -11.55 -22.06 -39.74
C SER A 69 -12.16 -23.05 -38.74
N VAL A 70 -12.54 -22.57 -37.56
CA VAL A 70 -13.07 -23.37 -36.45
C VAL A 70 -14.24 -22.64 -35.81
N GLU A 71 -15.39 -23.32 -35.77
CA GLU A 71 -16.55 -22.90 -34.98
C GLU A 71 -16.30 -23.17 -33.50
N ALA A 72 -16.27 -22.11 -32.69
CA ALA A 72 -16.20 -22.22 -31.24
C ALA A 72 -16.73 -20.95 -30.59
N ASP A 73 -17.80 -21.08 -29.80
CA ASP A 73 -18.35 -19.98 -29.00
C ASP A 73 -17.53 -19.77 -27.72
N LEU A 74 -16.72 -18.71 -27.73
CA LEU A 74 -15.84 -18.35 -26.63
C LEU A 74 -16.57 -17.76 -25.42
N SER A 75 -17.87 -17.49 -25.50
CA SER A 75 -18.68 -17.12 -24.33
C SER A 75 -19.02 -18.32 -23.44
N THR A 76 -18.93 -19.54 -23.97
CA THR A 76 -19.16 -20.78 -23.22
C THR A 76 -17.94 -21.21 -22.40
N THR A 77 -18.11 -22.19 -21.52
CA THR A 77 -17.00 -22.76 -20.73
C THR A 77 -16.15 -23.78 -21.51
N THR A 78 -16.67 -24.35 -22.60
CA THR A 78 -16.00 -25.39 -23.41
C THR A 78 -15.36 -24.85 -24.68
N GLY A 79 -15.99 -23.87 -25.34
CA GLY A 79 -15.54 -23.34 -26.63
C GLY A 79 -14.06 -22.94 -26.69
N PRO A 80 -13.48 -22.27 -25.67
CA PRO A 80 -12.05 -21.97 -25.66
C PRO A 80 -11.15 -23.22 -25.73
N THR A 81 -11.55 -24.31 -25.06
CA THR A 81 -10.82 -25.58 -25.11
C THR A 81 -11.00 -26.26 -26.47
N ASP A 82 -12.21 -26.25 -27.02
CA ASP A 82 -12.53 -26.86 -28.32
C ASP A 82 -11.73 -26.21 -29.45
N LEU A 83 -11.62 -24.87 -29.44
CA LEU A 83 -10.80 -24.10 -30.40
C LEU A 83 -9.33 -24.52 -30.34
N VAL A 84 -8.77 -24.63 -29.13
CA VAL A 84 -7.37 -25.02 -28.93
C VAL A 84 -7.14 -26.46 -29.35
N GLN A 85 -8.07 -27.37 -29.05
CA GLN A 85 -7.96 -28.77 -29.45
C GLN A 85 -7.98 -28.93 -30.98
N ALA A 86 -8.84 -28.19 -31.69
CA ALA A 86 -8.85 -28.20 -33.15
C ALA A 86 -7.52 -27.70 -33.74
N ALA A 87 -6.94 -26.63 -33.18
CA ALA A 87 -5.63 -26.13 -33.59
C ALA A 87 -4.51 -27.16 -33.34
N VAL A 88 -4.47 -27.75 -32.14
CA VAL A 88 -3.47 -28.75 -31.75
C VAL A 88 -3.61 -30.03 -32.58
N ALA A 89 -4.84 -30.45 -32.90
CA ALA A 89 -5.07 -31.61 -33.75
C ALA A 89 -4.47 -31.46 -35.16
N LYS A 90 -4.46 -30.23 -35.71
CA LYS A 90 -3.87 -29.95 -37.03
C LYS A 90 -2.36 -29.71 -36.96
N TYR A 91 -1.88 -28.93 -35.99
CA TYR A 91 -0.50 -28.43 -36.00
C TYR A 91 0.40 -28.94 -34.87
N GLY A 92 -0.16 -29.56 -33.84
CA GLY A 92 0.56 -30.08 -32.66
C GLY A 92 1.05 -29.01 -31.66
N THR A 93 1.32 -27.79 -32.12
CA THR A 93 1.82 -26.66 -31.31
C THR A 93 1.13 -25.35 -31.69
N ILE A 94 1.20 -24.36 -30.79
CA ILE A 94 0.74 -22.99 -31.01
C ILE A 94 1.88 -22.04 -30.69
N ASP A 95 2.13 -21.04 -31.54
CA ASP A 95 3.17 -20.03 -31.28
C ASP A 95 2.56 -18.69 -30.88
N ILE A 96 1.42 -18.32 -31.47
CA ILE A 96 0.82 -17.00 -31.33
C ILE A 96 -0.64 -17.15 -30.89
N LEU A 97 -1.02 -16.48 -29.81
CA LEU A 97 -2.40 -16.32 -29.38
C LEU A 97 -2.79 -14.84 -29.45
N ILE A 98 -3.82 -14.54 -30.23
CA ILE A 98 -4.44 -13.22 -30.29
C ILE A 98 -5.83 -13.29 -29.65
N ASN A 99 -5.95 -12.75 -28.44
CA ASN A 99 -7.23 -12.59 -27.74
C ASN A 99 -7.94 -11.32 -28.25
N ASN A 100 -8.69 -11.46 -29.33
CA ASN A 100 -9.41 -10.39 -30.04
C ASN A 100 -10.94 -10.42 -29.85
N ALA A 101 -11.55 -11.58 -29.62
CA ALA A 101 -13.00 -11.71 -29.57
C ALA A 101 -13.61 -10.80 -28.49
N GLY A 102 -14.67 -10.09 -28.85
CA GLY A 102 -15.45 -9.34 -27.87
C GLY A 102 -16.60 -8.56 -28.49
N ILE A 103 -17.57 -8.25 -27.64
CA ILE A 103 -18.74 -7.45 -27.97
C ILE A 103 -18.80 -6.22 -27.09
N MET A 104 -19.44 -5.17 -27.61
CA MET A 104 -19.84 -3.99 -26.85
C MET A 104 -21.37 -3.94 -26.83
N ALA A 105 -21.97 -4.30 -25.69
CA ALA A 105 -23.39 -4.14 -25.45
C ALA A 105 -23.61 -2.88 -24.59
N PRO A 106 -23.87 -1.70 -25.19
CA PRO A 106 -24.08 -0.49 -24.42
C PRO A 106 -25.39 -0.57 -23.64
N VAL A 107 -25.37 -0.14 -22.38
CA VAL A 107 -26.54 -0.10 -21.50
C VAL A 107 -26.60 1.20 -20.71
N ASN A 108 -27.78 1.81 -20.62
CA ASN A 108 -27.98 2.95 -19.74
C ASN A 108 -28.44 2.48 -18.36
N ILE A 109 -27.50 2.48 -17.40
CA ILE A 109 -27.73 1.95 -16.03
C ILE A 109 -28.88 2.68 -15.31
N GLN A 110 -29.23 3.90 -15.72
CA GLN A 110 -30.32 4.68 -15.11
C GLN A 110 -31.70 4.36 -15.69
N GLU A 111 -31.77 3.82 -16.90
CA GLU A 111 -33.01 3.70 -17.67
C GLU A 111 -33.40 2.24 -17.97
N GLU A 112 -32.41 1.35 -18.04
CA GLU A 112 -32.63 -0.07 -18.33
C GLU A 112 -33.11 -0.84 -17.09
N ASP A 113 -33.99 -1.80 -17.31
CA ASP A 113 -34.43 -2.72 -16.26
C ASP A 113 -33.31 -3.68 -15.83
N SER A 114 -33.45 -4.26 -14.63
CA SER A 114 -32.43 -5.16 -14.07
C SER A 114 -32.12 -6.37 -14.94
N GLN A 115 -33.10 -6.92 -15.68
CA GLN A 115 -32.87 -8.09 -16.53
C GLN A 115 -32.06 -7.72 -17.77
N THR A 116 -32.35 -6.58 -18.38
CA THR A 116 -31.56 -6.06 -19.50
C THR A 116 -30.11 -5.80 -19.09
N LEU A 117 -29.89 -5.23 -17.89
CA LEU A 117 -28.56 -5.02 -17.33
C LEU A 117 -27.82 -6.34 -17.08
N LEU A 118 -28.49 -7.35 -16.50
CA LEU A 118 -27.91 -8.67 -16.26
C LEU A 118 -27.58 -9.40 -17.57
N ASN A 119 -28.45 -9.33 -18.58
CA ASN A 119 -28.19 -9.94 -19.88
C ASN A 119 -26.97 -9.31 -20.57
N ALA A 120 -26.84 -7.97 -20.50
CA ALA A 120 -25.67 -7.27 -21.03
C ALA A 120 -24.40 -7.60 -20.22
N TRP A 121 -24.52 -7.75 -18.90
CA TRP A 121 -23.45 -8.21 -18.02
C TRP A 121 -22.96 -9.59 -18.43
N ASP A 122 -23.84 -10.58 -18.46
CA ASP A 122 -23.50 -11.96 -18.78
C ASP A 122 -22.90 -12.07 -20.18
N ALA A 123 -23.54 -11.48 -21.20
CA ALA A 123 -23.03 -11.54 -22.57
C ALA A 123 -21.61 -10.95 -22.68
N THR A 124 -21.38 -9.77 -22.10
CA THR A 124 -20.11 -9.04 -22.25
C THR A 124 -19.00 -9.63 -21.38
N ILE A 125 -19.29 -9.99 -20.13
CA ILE A 125 -18.31 -10.55 -19.18
C ILE A 125 -17.92 -11.97 -19.60
N ASN A 126 -18.90 -12.79 -20.04
CA ASN A 126 -18.63 -14.17 -20.43
C ASN A 126 -17.75 -14.25 -21.66
N LEU A 127 -18.00 -13.43 -22.70
CA LEU A 127 -17.18 -13.41 -23.91
C LEU A 127 -15.85 -12.67 -23.70
N ASN A 128 -15.90 -11.40 -23.29
CA ASN A 128 -14.70 -10.54 -23.26
C ASN A 128 -13.77 -10.93 -22.10
N GLY A 129 -14.33 -11.24 -20.93
CA GLY A 129 -13.57 -11.54 -19.71
C GLY A 129 -13.24 -13.03 -19.57
N ARG A 130 -14.26 -13.85 -19.28
CA ARG A 130 -14.08 -15.30 -19.04
C ARG A 130 -13.53 -16.02 -20.26
N GLY A 131 -14.05 -15.73 -21.45
CA GLY A 131 -13.56 -16.31 -22.70
C GLY A 131 -12.07 -16.09 -22.92
N THR A 132 -11.60 -14.84 -22.76
CA THR A 132 -10.17 -14.48 -22.83
C THR A 132 -9.32 -15.24 -21.80
N PHE A 133 -9.81 -15.32 -20.56
CA PHE A 133 -9.12 -16.04 -19.49
C PHE A 133 -8.98 -17.53 -19.80
N LEU A 134 -10.09 -18.19 -20.13
CA LEU A 134 -10.12 -19.64 -20.39
C LEU A 134 -9.35 -20.00 -21.67
N LEU A 135 -9.43 -19.19 -22.73
CA LEU A 135 -8.67 -19.41 -23.96
C LEU A 135 -7.17 -19.34 -23.70
N THR A 136 -6.73 -18.34 -22.94
CA THR A 136 -5.33 -18.23 -22.54
C THR A 136 -4.91 -19.46 -21.75
N CYS A 137 -5.66 -19.85 -20.72
CA CYS A 137 -5.38 -21.06 -19.92
C CYS A 137 -5.29 -22.33 -20.78
N ALA A 138 -6.19 -22.50 -21.74
CA ALA A 138 -6.22 -23.67 -22.63
C ALA A 138 -4.97 -23.76 -23.52
N VAL A 139 -4.48 -22.61 -24.02
CA VAL A 139 -3.30 -22.52 -24.90
C VAL A 139 -1.98 -22.80 -24.18
N LEU A 140 -1.82 -22.44 -22.89
CA LEU A 140 -0.53 -22.45 -22.19
C LEU A 140 0.26 -23.76 -22.33
N LYS A 141 -0.41 -24.90 -22.22
CA LYS A 141 0.21 -26.24 -22.28
C LYS A 141 0.63 -26.66 -23.70
N HIS A 142 0.21 -25.91 -24.72
CA HIS A 142 0.44 -26.17 -26.13
C HIS A 142 1.30 -25.08 -26.80
N LEU A 143 1.76 -24.08 -26.03
CA LEU A 143 2.68 -23.07 -26.53
C LEU A 143 4.02 -23.70 -26.90
N SER A 144 4.59 -23.25 -28.01
CA SER A 144 5.98 -23.56 -28.34
C SER A 144 6.89 -22.97 -27.26
N LYS A 145 7.83 -23.77 -26.77
CA LYS A 145 8.64 -23.46 -25.58
C LYS A 145 9.50 -22.20 -25.71
N GLU A 146 9.72 -21.73 -26.94
CA GLU A 146 10.56 -20.56 -27.23
C GLU A 146 9.86 -19.63 -28.21
N ASN A 147 9.90 -18.34 -27.91
CA ASN A 147 9.38 -17.27 -28.75
C ASN A 147 7.87 -17.30 -29.02
N SER A 148 7.09 -17.82 -28.08
CA SER A 148 5.63 -17.69 -28.13
C SER A 148 5.17 -16.24 -27.90
N ARG A 149 3.96 -15.90 -28.35
CA ARG A 149 3.40 -14.54 -28.30
C ARG A 149 1.94 -14.58 -27.88
N ILE A 150 1.58 -13.79 -26.87
CA ILE A 150 0.20 -13.56 -26.48
C ILE A 150 -0.08 -12.06 -26.65
N VAL A 151 -1.05 -11.71 -27.49
CA VAL A 151 -1.47 -10.32 -27.69
C VAL A 151 -2.96 -10.19 -27.39
N ASN A 152 -3.29 -9.34 -26.44
CA ASN A 152 -4.65 -9.09 -25.99
C ASN A 152 -5.20 -7.80 -26.59
N ILE A 153 -6.35 -7.84 -27.26
CA ILE A 153 -7.00 -6.65 -27.80
C ILE A 153 -7.91 -6.04 -26.74
N THR A 154 -7.46 -4.90 -26.19
CA THR A 154 -8.19 -4.12 -25.20
C THR A 154 -9.06 -3.06 -25.89
N SER A 155 -9.15 -1.86 -25.35
CA SER A 155 -9.82 -0.71 -25.95
C SER A 155 -9.37 0.56 -25.23
N THR A 156 -9.28 1.70 -25.90
CA THR A 156 -9.07 2.99 -25.22
C THR A 156 -10.20 3.30 -24.22
N THR A 157 -11.39 2.73 -24.42
CA THR A 157 -12.55 2.84 -23.50
C THR A 157 -12.27 2.28 -22.09
N SER A 158 -11.28 1.40 -21.93
CA SER A 158 -10.88 0.89 -20.61
C SER A 158 -10.27 1.97 -19.70
N ARG A 159 -9.68 3.02 -20.29
CA ARG A 159 -9.07 4.14 -19.56
C ARG A 159 -9.85 5.45 -19.71
N VAL A 160 -10.60 5.58 -20.79
CA VAL A 160 -11.47 6.74 -21.08
C VAL A 160 -12.87 6.21 -21.42
N PRO A 161 -13.65 5.78 -20.40
CA PRO A 161 -14.97 5.21 -20.63
C PRO A 161 -15.96 6.29 -21.10
N GLU A 162 -16.84 5.90 -22.02
CA GLU A 162 -17.93 6.75 -22.51
C GLU A 162 -19.25 6.37 -21.81
N PRO A 163 -20.23 7.28 -21.70
CA PRO A 163 -21.55 6.96 -21.16
C PRO A 163 -22.16 5.71 -21.82
N GLY A 164 -22.72 4.83 -20.99
CA GLY A 164 -23.32 3.57 -21.43
C GLY A 164 -22.34 2.41 -21.68
N THR A 165 -21.03 2.61 -21.50
CA THR A 165 -20.01 1.58 -21.76
C THR A 165 -19.50 0.86 -20.51
N SER A 166 -20.10 1.06 -19.33
CA SER A 166 -19.53 0.63 -18.03
C SER A 166 -19.10 -0.84 -18.01
N ILE A 167 -19.95 -1.77 -18.46
CA ILE A 167 -19.65 -3.22 -18.48
C ILE A 167 -18.51 -3.50 -19.47
N TYR A 168 -18.60 -2.96 -20.69
CA TYR A 168 -17.57 -3.12 -21.72
C TYR A 168 -16.21 -2.56 -21.28
N ALA A 169 -16.17 -1.32 -20.80
CA ALA A 169 -14.98 -0.67 -20.26
C ALA A 169 -14.36 -1.50 -19.13
N GLY A 170 -15.19 -2.00 -18.22
CA GLY A 170 -14.79 -2.92 -17.15
C GLY A 170 -14.11 -4.18 -17.68
N THR A 171 -14.69 -4.85 -18.69
CA THR A 171 -14.06 -6.04 -19.30
C THR A 171 -12.72 -5.71 -19.98
N LYS A 172 -12.61 -4.57 -20.67
CA LYS A 172 -11.33 -4.20 -21.30
C LYS A 172 -10.27 -3.80 -20.25
N GLY A 173 -10.67 -3.21 -19.12
CA GLY A 173 -9.80 -2.99 -17.96
C GLY A 173 -9.38 -4.28 -17.24
N MET A 174 -10.25 -5.30 -17.23
CA MET A 174 -9.92 -6.65 -16.76
C MET A 174 -8.83 -7.27 -17.65
N ILE A 175 -8.97 -7.21 -18.98
CA ILE A 175 -7.97 -7.72 -19.93
C ILE A 175 -6.64 -6.97 -19.81
N GLU A 176 -6.65 -5.65 -19.60
CA GLU A 176 -5.42 -4.90 -19.28
C GLU A 176 -4.73 -5.42 -18.02
N SER A 177 -5.52 -5.75 -16.99
CA SER A 177 -5.01 -6.28 -15.73
C SER A 177 -4.46 -7.70 -15.91
N PHE A 178 -5.14 -8.56 -16.68
CA PHE A 178 -4.63 -9.86 -17.10
C PHE A 178 -3.30 -9.73 -17.83
N THR A 179 -3.19 -8.80 -18.79
CA THR A 179 -1.95 -8.56 -19.54
C THR A 179 -0.77 -8.24 -18.60
N ARG A 180 -0.96 -7.36 -17.61
CA ARG A 180 0.11 -7.01 -16.65
C ARG A 180 0.50 -8.16 -15.72
N ALA A 181 -0.46 -8.97 -15.29
CA ALA A 181 -0.20 -10.14 -14.45
C ALA A 181 0.50 -11.24 -15.27
N TRP A 182 -0.09 -11.64 -16.39
CA TRP A 182 0.42 -12.68 -17.26
C TRP A 182 1.78 -12.37 -17.89
N ALA A 183 2.09 -11.11 -18.16
CA ALA A 183 3.43 -10.69 -18.59
C ALA A 183 4.52 -10.96 -17.54
N ARG A 184 4.16 -11.21 -16.29
CA ARG A 184 5.11 -11.60 -15.23
C ARG A 184 5.06 -13.11 -14.98
N ASP A 185 3.86 -13.66 -14.97
CA ASP A 185 3.62 -15.04 -14.54
C ASP A 185 3.94 -16.08 -15.62
N LEU A 186 3.67 -15.76 -16.90
CA LEU A 186 3.76 -16.73 -17.99
C LEU A 186 5.15 -16.84 -18.63
N PRO A 187 5.89 -15.75 -18.94
CA PRO A 187 7.17 -15.85 -19.63
C PRO A 187 8.20 -16.80 -19.00
N PRO A 188 8.42 -16.79 -17.66
CA PRO A 188 9.42 -17.67 -17.04
C PRO A 188 9.16 -19.15 -17.23
N LYS A 189 7.90 -19.55 -17.42
CA LYS A 189 7.49 -20.96 -17.52
C LYS A 189 7.20 -21.39 -18.96
N PHE A 190 6.65 -20.50 -19.78
CA PHE A 190 6.14 -20.83 -21.10
C PHE A 190 6.91 -20.19 -22.26
N GLY A 191 7.93 -19.36 -21.99
CA GLY A 191 8.78 -18.78 -23.03
C GLY A 191 8.04 -17.85 -23.99
N CYS A 192 6.99 -17.18 -23.50
CA CYS A 192 6.14 -16.27 -24.27
C CYS A 192 6.29 -14.81 -23.83
N THR A 193 5.94 -13.84 -24.70
CA THR A 193 5.63 -12.47 -24.27
C THR A 193 4.11 -12.27 -24.18
N VAL A 194 3.67 -11.36 -23.32
CA VAL A 194 2.25 -11.00 -23.17
C VAL A 194 2.10 -9.49 -23.29
N ASN A 195 1.40 -9.02 -24.32
CA ASN A 195 1.19 -7.60 -24.59
C ASN A 195 -0.26 -7.28 -24.88
N SER A 196 -0.61 -6.00 -24.89
CA SER A 196 -1.95 -5.53 -25.27
C SER A 196 -1.89 -4.40 -26.29
N VAL A 197 -2.86 -4.42 -27.20
CA VAL A 197 -3.13 -3.35 -28.17
C VAL A 197 -4.51 -2.80 -27.88
N ALA A 198 -4.64 -1.48 -27.78
CA ALA A 198 -5.85 -0.78 -27.39
C ALA A 198 -6.37 0.10 -28.53
N PRO A 199 -7.26 -0.42 -29.39
CA PRO A 199 -7.87 0.35 -30.44
C PRO A 199 -8.83 1.41 -29.90
N GLY A 200 -8.96 2.52 -30.63
CA GLY A 200 -10.09 3.43 -30.51
C GLY A 200 -11.16 3.11 -31.57
N PRO A 201 -11.91 4.10 -32.08
CA PRO A 201 -12.81 3.93 -33.21
C PRO A 201 -12.09 3.37 -34.45
N VAL A 202 -12.47 2.14 -34.85
CA VAL A 202 -12.00 1.46 -36.05
C VAL A 202 -13.16 1.28 -37.02
N ALA A 203 -12.94 1.54 -38.30
CA ALA A 203 -13.93 1.43 -39.38
C ALA A 203 -14.23 -0.04 -39.75
N THR A 204 -14.70 -0.83 -38.79
CA THR A 204 -15.17 -2.21 -39.01
C THR A 204 -16.57 -2.21 -39.63
N GLU A 205 -16.94 -3.32 -40.27
CA GLU A 205 -18.26 -3.51 -40.88
C GLU A 205 -19.38 -3.26 -39.88
N ALA A 206 -19.24 -3.77 -38.65
CA ALA A 206 -20.20 -3.58 -37.56
C ALA A 206 -20.35 -2.09 -37.17
N VAL A 207 -19.24 -1.34 -37.10
CA VAL A 207 -19.26 0.09 -36.79
C VAL A 207 -19.87 0.91 -37.94
N LEU A 208 -19.56 0.55 -39.18
CA LEU A 208 -20.09 1.23 -40.37
C LEU A 208 -21.59 0.98 -40.56
N ALA A 209 -22.07 -0.22 -40.18
CA ALA A 209 -23.49 -0.59 -40.19
C ALA A 209 -24.28 -0.10 -38.97
N ALA A 210 -23.62 0.43 -37.94
CA ALA A 210 -24.28 0.89 -36.73
C ALA A 210 -25.28 2.03 -37.00
N PRO A 211 -26.34 2.18 -36.18
CA PRO A 211 -27.32 3.27 -36.31
C PRO A 211 -26.67 4.66 -36.35
N SER A 212 -27.35 5.62 -36.98
CA SER A 212 -26.83 6.99 -37.17
C SER A 212 -26.37 7.65 -35.87
N HIS A 213 -27.12 7.48 -34.77
CA HIS A 213 -26.77 8.05 -33.47
C HIS A 213 -25.45 7.50 -32.90
N ILE A 214 -25.14 6.20 -33.08
CA ILE A 214 -23.87 5.60 -32.69
C ILE A 214 -22.73 6.14 -33.58
N ARG A 215 -22.96 6.24 -34.89
CA ARG A 215 -21.97 6.80 -35.83
C ARG A 215 -21.71 8.29 -35.59
N ASP A 216 -22.71 9.04 -35.15
CA ASP A 216 -22.58 10.46 -34.77
C ASP A 216 -21.84 10.65 -33.44
N MET A 217 -22.01 9.72 -32.49
CA MET A 217 -21.19 9.69 -31.28
C MET A 217 -19.71 9.44 -31.63
N LEU A 218 -19.42 8.41 -32.44
CA LEU A 218 -18.06 8.10 -32.87
C LEU A 218 -17.41 9.24 -33.68
N ARG A 219 -18.19 9.96 -34.50
CA ARG A 219 -17.75 11.16 -35.24
C ARG A 219 -17.14 12.23 -34.33
N ARG A 220 -17.70 12.43 -33.13
CA ARG A 220 -17.15 13.40 -32.17
C ARG A 220 -15.79 12.93 -31.66
N THR A 221 -15.68 11.65 -31.35
CA THR A 221 -14.45 11.01 -30.88
C THR A 221 -13.37 11.12 -31.95
N TYR A 222 -13.54 10.52 -33.14
CA TYR A 222 -12.43 10.46 -34.09
C TYR A 222 -12.03 11.81 -34.72
N ARG A 223 -12.88 12.85 -34.70
CA ARG A 223 -12.50 14.21 -35.15
C ARG A 223 -11.41 14.84 -34.30
N GLN A 224 -11.27 14.40 -33.06
CA GLN A 224 -10.28 14.92 -32.12
C GLN A 224 -8.94 14.18 -32.22
N THR A 225 -8.85 13.13 -33.03
CA THR A 225 -7.63 12.32 -33.18
C THR A 225 -6.51 13.15 -33.81
N PRO A 226 -5.39 13.40 -33.10
CA PRO A 226 -4.33 14.29 -33.59
C PRO A 226 -3.63 13.80 -34.85
N VAL A 227 -3.50 12.48 -35.04
CA VAL A 227 -2.78 11.92 -36.20
C VAL A 227 -3.60 12.04 -37.49
N ALA A 228 -4.93 11.94 -37.42
CA ALA A 228 -5.85 12.22 -38.53
C ALA A 228 -7.31 12.21 -38.02
N PRO A 229 -8.20 13.12 -38.46
CA PRO A 229 -9.60 13.19 -38.01
C PRO A 229 -10.49 12.11 -38.66
N ARG A 230 -10.09 10.84 -38.58
CA ARG A 230 -10.78 9.67 -39.12
C ARG A 230 -10.73 8.50 -38.15
N MET A 231 -11.58 7.50 -38.37
CA MET A 231 -11.42 6.19 -37.74
C MET A 231 -10.16 5.51 -38.28
N ALA A 232 -9.56 4.64 -37.45
CA ALA A 232 -8.49 3.78 -37.92
C ALA A 232 -9.05 2.71 -38.88
N GLU A 233 -8.25 2.32 -39.86
CA GLU A 233 -8.53 1.13 -40.67
C GLU A 233 -8.17 -0.12 -39.85
N PRO A 234 -8.91 -1.24 -39.98
CA PRO A 234 -8.57 -2.48 -39.29
C PRO A 234 -7.11 -2.94 -39.50
N SER A 235 -6.53 -2.67 -40.67
CA SER A 235 -5.14 -2.98 -41.00
C SER A 235 -4.12 -2.23 -40.16
N GLU A 236 -4.42 -1.02 -39.69
CA GLU A 236 -3.52 -0.22 -38.85
C GLU A 236 -3.37 -0.84 -37.44
N VAL A 237 -4.44 -1.46 -36.93
CA VAL A 237 -4.39 -2.26 -35.70
C VAL A 237 -3.63 -3.57 -35.96
N ALA A 238 -3.94 -4.24 -37.08
CA ALA A 238 -3.31 -5.50 -37.46
C ALA A 238 -1.78 -5.40 -37.56
N TRP A 239 -1.27 -4.32 -38.15
CA TRP A 239 0.17 -4.09 -38.28
C TRP A 239 0.87 -3.96 -36.92
N THR A 240 0.21 -3.30 -35.96
CA THR A 240 0.71 -3.19 -34.58
C THR A 240 0.78 -4.56 -33.92
N VAL A 241 -0.28 -5.37 -34.05
CA VAL A 241 -0.35 -6.72 -33.51
C VAL A 241 0.71 -7.63 -34.12
N ALA A 242 0.85 -7.64 -35.45
CA ALA A 242 1.82 -8.46 -36.14
C ALA A 242 3.27 -8.07 -35.79
N THR A 243 3.54 -6.78 -35.59
CA THR A 243 4.85 -6.30 -35.11
C THR A 243 5.19 -6.87 -33.73
N LEU A 244 4.23 -6.92 -32.81
CA LEU A 244 4.43 -7.55 -31.49
C LEU A 244 4.64 -9.07 -31.56
N CYS A 245 4.21 -9.71 -32.66
CA CYS A 245 4.38 -11.14 -32.87
C CYS A 245 5.76 -11.50 -33.46
N GLU A 246 6.52 -10.54 -33.98
CA GLU A 246 7.81 -10.83 -34.59
C GLU A 246 8.88 -11.26 -33.58
N GLU A 247 9.90 -11.97 -34.07
CA GLU A 247 11.06 -12.33 -33.26
C GLU A 247 11.80 -11.09 -32.74
N LYS A 248 11.88 -10.02 -33.54
CA LYS A 248 12.49 -8.74 -33.15
C LYS A 248 11.75 -8.04 -31.99
N ALA A 249 10.50 -8.42 -31.72
CA ALA A 249 9.72 -7.94 -30.59
C ALA A 249 9.84 -8.86 -29.35
N SER A 250 10.78 -9.82 -29.32
CA SER A 250 10.97 -10.77 -28.22
C SER A 250 11.21 -10.13 -26.84
N TRP A 251 11.67 -8.87 -26.80
CA TRP A 251 11.85 -8.12 -25.56
C TRP A 251 10.71 -7.17 -25.21
N LEU A 252 9.68 -7.09 -26.04
CA LEU A 252 8.47 -6.31 -25.76
C LEU A 252 7.51 -7.19 -24.96
N ASN A 253 7.31 -6.85 -23.68
CA ASN A 253 6.48 -7.63 -22.77
C ASN A 253 5.78 -6.71 -21.75
N GLY A 254 4.50 -6.97 -21.46
CA GLY A 254 3.67 -6.17 -20.57
C GLY A 254 3.19 -4.84 -21.14
N LEU A 255 3.28 -4.63 -22.45
CA LEU A 255 2.92 -3.36 -23.08
C LEU A 255 1.41 -3.12 -23.12
N TYR A 256 1.04 -1.85 -23.02
CA TYR A 256 -0.24 -1.30 -23.46
C TYR A 256 0.05 -0.37 -24.64
N VAL A 257 -0.31 -0.78 -25.85
CA VAL A 257 -0.08 0.01 -27.07
C VAL A 257 -1.38 0.67 -27.50
N PRO A 258 -1.57 1.98 -27.26
CA PRO A 258 -2.74 2.69 -27.78
C PRO A 258 -2.62 2.85 -29.29
N SER A 259 -3.63 2.39 -30.03
CA SER A 259 -3.74 2.60 -31.48
C SER A 259 -4.64 3.79 -31.83
N PHE A 260 -4.94 4.65 -30.85
CA PHE A 260 -5.79 5.84 -30.97
C PHE A 260 -5.60 6.77 -29.77
N VAL A 261 -5.63 8.09 -29.99
CA VAL A 261 -5.61 9.12 -28.94
C VAL A 261 -6.49 10.27 -29.42
N THR A 262 -7.49 10.72 -28.65
CA THR A 262 -8.37 11.86 -29.02
C THR A 262 -8.04 13.16 -28.34
N THR A 263 -7.32 13.10 -27.23
CA THR A 263 -6.66 14.21 -26.57
C THR A 263 -5.66 13.54 -25.64
N ILE A 264 -4.49 14.13 -25.41
CA ILE A 264 -3.76 13.80 -24.17
C ILE A 264 -4.68 14.29 -23.05
N SER A 265 -5.56 13.44 -22.54
CA SER A 265 -6.35 13.73 -21.35
C SER A 265 -5.43 13.64 -20.15
N LEU A 266 -4.71 14.72 -19.92
CA LEU A 266 -4.42 15.18 -18.57
C LEU A 266 -5.78 15.52 -17.95
N SER A 267 -6.36 14.60 -17.19
CA SER A 267 -7.54 14.88 -16.37
C SER A 267 -7.25 14.60 -14.91
N ASN A 268 -6.55 15.55 -14.28
CA ASN A 268 -7.01 16.07 -12.99
C ASN A 268 -8.22 16.96 -13.26
N HIS A 269 -9.30 16.78 -12.50
CA HIS A 269 -10.34 17.80 -12.39
C HIS A 269 -9.82 18.96 -11.53
N GLY A 270 -9.74 20.14 -12.12
CA GLY A 270 -9.45 21.39 -11.45
C GLY A 270 -9.58 22.53 -12.46
N GLN A 271 -10.75 23.17 -12.48
CA GLN A 271 -10.99 24.36 -13.29
C GLN A 271 -9.98 25.46 -12.93
N SER A 272 -9.36 26.07 -13.94
CA SER A 272 -8.65 27.35 -13.80
C SER A 272 -9.52 28.47 -14.40
N PRO A 273 -9.67 29.62 -13.71
CA PRO A 273 -10.33 30.78 -14.27
C PRO A 273 -9.32 31.72 -14.97
N PHE A 274 -9.80 32.40 -16.02
CA PHE A 274 -9.29 33.62 -16.68
C PHE A 274 -8.47 33.50 -17.98
N PRO A 275 -8.60 34.50 -18.88
CA PRO A 275 -8.69 34.27 -20.33
C PRO A 275 -7.53 34.85 -21.15
N ASN A 276 -7.49 34.41 -22.42
CA ASN A 276 -6.73 34.93 -23.56
C ASN A 276 -6.25 36.40 -23.44
N GLN A 277 -4.94 36.63 -23.42
CA GLN A 277 -4.31 37.78 -24.07
C GLN A 277 -2.90 37.47 -24.63
N ASN A 278 -2.68 37.94 -25.86
CA ASN A 278 -1.42 38.31 -26.50
C ASN A 278 -0.48 37.23 -27.07
N ARG A 279 -0.90 36.65 -28.21
CA ARG A 279 0.01 36.21 -29.28
C ARG A 279 0.66 37.43 -29.96
N ARG A 280 1.84 37.89 -29.51
CA ARG A 280 2.65 38.82 -30.34
C ARG A 280 4.17 38.90 -30.08
N SER A 281 4.78 38.15 -29.16
CA SER A 281 6.24 38.25 -28.91
C SER A 281 7.11 37.10 -29.45
N ILE A 282 6.54 36.06 -30.07
CA ILE A 282 7.29 34.82 -30.43
C ILE A 282 8.29 34.99 -31.62
N ARG A 283 8.37 36.16 -32.25
CA ARG A 283 9.22 36.35 -33.45
C ARG A 283 10.60 36.98 -33.20
N GLN A 284 10.95 37.36 -31.97
CA GLN A 284 12.24 37.99 -31.67
C GLN A 284 13.23 37.11 -30.86
N ASP A 285 12.78 35.98 -30.31
CA ASP A 285 13.66 35.08 -29.53
C ASP A 285 14.34 33.98 -30.37
N LEU A 286 14.10 33.95 -31.69
CA LEU A 286 14.59 32.91 -32.61
C LEU A 286 16.01 33.15 -33.15
N GLU A 287 16.66 34.27 -32.82
CA GLU A 287 18.03 34.60 -33.30
C GLU A 287 19.11 34.60 -32.21
N LEU A 288 18.77 34.26 -30.94
CA LEU A 288 19.74 34.20 -29.83
C LEU A 288 20.06 32.78 -29.33
N THR A 289 19.56 31.73 -30.01
CA THR A 289 19.64 30.33 -29.56
C THR A 289 20.58 29.44 -30.41
N GLN A 290 21.73 29.97 -30.85
CA GLN A 290 22.81 29.15 -31.45
C GLN A 290 24.10 29.01 -30.62
N GLN A 291 24.10 29.41 -29.34
CA GLN A 291 25.25 29.17 -28.45
C GLN A 291 24.80 28.75 -27.04
N SER A 292 24.47 27.46 -26.87
CA SER A 292 24.69 26.72 -25.60
C SER A 292 24.21 25.27 -25.76
N SER A 293 25.13 24.43 -26.22
CA SER A 293 24.99 22.98 -26.12
C SER A 293 25.19 22.54 -24.66
N GLN A 294 24.12 22.32 -23.90
CA GLN A 294 24.01 21.33 -22.79
C GLN A 294 22.64 21.39 -22.10
N SER A 295 22.12 20.20 -21.74
CA SER A 295 20.95 19.91 -20.88
C SER A 295 19.57 19.76 -21.55
N ASN A 296 19.23 18.51 -21.91
CA ASN A 296 17.85 18.04 -21.92
C ASN A 296 17.61 17.24 -20.63
N SER A 297 17.19 17.87 -19.53
CA SER A 297 16.87 17.21 -18.26
C SER A 297 15.47 17.55 -17.76
N ALA A 298 14.45 17.21 -18.55
CA ALA A 298 13.09 17.63 -18.25
C ALA A 298 12.45 16.96 -17.01
N ASN A 299 13.03 15.89 -16.42
CA ASN A 299 12.47 15.18 -15.24
C ASN A 299 13.56 14.66 -14.27
N SER A 300 14.39 15.51 -13.66
CA SER A 300 15.46 15.07 -12.75
C SER A 300 15.15 15.29 -11.26
N VAL A 301 15.30 14.24 -10.45
CA VAL A 301 15.37 14.31 -8.99
C VAL A 301 16.82 14.14 -8.54
N VAL A 302 17.25 14.95 -7.59
CA VAL A 302 18.60 14.87 -7.01
C VAL A 302 18.49 14.50 -5.54
N ILE A 303 19.33 13.57 -5.10
CA ILE A 303 19.39 13.13 -3.70
C ILE A 303 20.81 13.41 -3.18
N ILE A 304 20.90 14.09 -2.05
CA ILE A 304 22.18 14.35 -1.37
C ILE A 304 22.29 13.39 -0.19
N GLY A 305 23.30 12.52 -0.23
CA GLY A 305 23.56 11.46 0.75
C GLY A 305 23.25 10.06 0.20
N ALA A 306 24.24 9.16 0.20
CA ALA A 306 24.09 7.75 -0.18
C ALA A 306 23.99 6.82 1.06
N GLY A 307 23.37 7.31 2.13
CA GLY A 307 22.95 6.48 3.26
C GLY A 307 21.73 5.61 2.93
N PRO A 308 21.24 4.80 3.87
CA PRO A 308 20.15 3.86 3.63
C PRO A 308 18.86 4.55 3.13
N VAL A 309 18.52 5.71 3.69
CA VAL A 309 17.33 6.48 3.30
C VAL A 309 17.48 7.06 1.89
N GLY A 310 18.64 7.64 1.58
CA GLY A 310 18.92 8.24 0.27
C GLY A 310 18.94 7.20 -0.85
N LEU A 311 19.63 6.07 -0.63
CA LEU A 311 19.63 4.96 -1.57
C LEU A 311 18.25 4.32 -1.72
N PHE A 312 17.51 4.12 -0.63
CA PHE A 312 16.18 3.54 -0.75
C PHE A 312 15.20 4.47 -1.49
N THR A 313 15.28 5.78 -1.25
CA THR A 313 14.52 6.80 -2.00
C THR A 313 14.89 6.77 -3.49
N ALA A 314 16.19 6.65 -3.80
CA ALA A 314 16.66 6.53 -5.18
C ALA A 314 16.09 5.28 -5.85
N LEU A 315 16.11 4.13 -5.16
CA LEU A 315 15.57 2.88 -5.70
C LEU A 315 14.06 2.97 -5.99
N LEU A 316 13.28 3.52 -5.07
CA LEU A 316 11.83 3.72 -5.22
C LEU A 316 11.51 4.54 -6.46
N LEU A 317 12.20 5.68 -6.64
CA LEU A 317 12.00 6.56 -7.78
C LEU A 317 12.51 5.94 -9.08
N ALA A 318 13.69 5.32 -9.07
CA ALA A 318 14.30 4.70 -10.24
C ALA A 318 13.46 3.53 -10.79
N LYS A 319 12.89 2.70 -9.90
CA LYS A 319 11.95 1.63 -10.26
C LYS A 319 10.66 2.15 -10.90
N SER A 320 10.30 3.40 -10.60
CA SER A 320 9.14 4.05 -11.21
C SER A 320 9.43 4.75 -12.54
N GLY A 321 10.67 4.70 -13.03
CA GLY A 321 11.09 5.33 -14.30
C GLY A 321 11.66 6.74 -14.15
N THR A 322 11.68 7.31 -12.95
CA THR A 322 12.24 8.65 -12.69
C THR A 322 13.77 8.63 -12.76
N LYS A 323 14.37 9.62 -13.44
CA LYS A 323 15.82 9.77 -13.48
C LYS A 323 16.33 10.41 -12.19
N VAL A 324 17.23 9.73 -11.50
CA VAL A 324 17.76 10.16 -10.20
C VAL A 324 19.29 10.25 -10.22
N SER A 325 19.84 11.34 -9.66
CA SER A 325 21.26 11.44 -9.34
C SER A 325 21.45 11.50 -7.83
N VAL A 326 22.25 10.61 -7.28
CA VAL A 326 22.61 10.59 -5.87
C VAL A 326 24.05 11.07 -5.72
N TYR A 327 24.31 12.05 -4.86
CA TYR A 327 25.66 12.56 -4.58
C TYR A 327 26.08 12.25 -3.15
N GLU A 328 27.28 11.69 -2.99
CA GLU A 328 27.86 11.33 -1.70
C GLU A 328 29.31 11.86 -1.60
N THR A 329 29.60 12.55 -0.49
CA THR A 329 30.92 13.11 -0.21
C THR A 329 31.99 12.02 -0.06
N ARG A 330 31.65 10.89 0.57
CA ARG A 330 32.60 9.80 0.79
C ARG A 330 32.99 9.10 -0.50
N SER A 331 34.09 8.36 -0.45
CA SER A 331 34.58 7.52 -1.55
C SER A 331 33.76 6.26 -1.79
N GLY A 332 32.88 5.89 -0.87
CA GLY A 332 32.04 4.70 -0.91
C GLY A 332 30.99 4.73 0.20
N ILE A 333 30.34 3.59 0.41
CA ILE A 333 29.34 3.40 1.47
C ILE A 333 30.00 3.57 2.86
N ASP A 334 29.33 4.26 3.78
CA ASP A 334 29.80 4.43 5.16
C ASP A 334 29.86 3.08 5.88
N THR A 335 31.04 2.70 6.37
CA THR A 335 31.29 1.44 7.09
C THR A 335 31.18 1.58 8.62
N SER A 336 30.87 2.77 9.12
CA SER A 336 30.77 3.04 10.56
C SER A 336 29.68 2.18 11.23
N PRO A 337 29.86 1.78 12.50
CA PRO A 337 28.84 1.04 13.27
C PRO A 337 27.51 1.80 13.36
N ARG A 338 26.46 1.36 12.66
CA ARG A 338 25.12 2.00 12.68
C ARG A 338 24.00 0.99 12.94
N ALA A 339 22.78 1.28 12.49
CA ALA A 339 21.63 0.41 12.66
C ALA A 339 21.81 -0.97 11.97
N VAL A 340 21.09 -1.98 12.47
CA VAL A 340 21.24 -3.39 12.06
C VAL A 340 19.94 -4.16 11.86
N ALA A 341 18.80 -3.60 12.26
CA ALA A 341 17.53 -4.30 12.30
C ALA A 341 16.55 -3.64 11.32
N TYR A 342 15.93 -4.46 10.48
CA TYR A 342 14.91 -4.06 9.50
C TYR A 342 13.60 -4.74 9.85
N PHE A 343 12.63 -3.95 10.30
CA PHE A 343 11.37 -4.43 10.85
C PHE A 343 10.29 -4.65 9.78
N PRO A 344 9.26 -5.47 10.08
CA PRO A 344 8.24 -5.90 9.11
C PRO A 344 7.61 -4.79 8.25
N ALA A 345 7.27 -3.64 8.81
CA ALA A 345 6.66 -2.52 8.08
C ALA A 345 7.58 -1.99 6.97
N VAL A 346 8.90 -2.06 7.15
CA VAL A 346 9.88 -1.69 6.12
C VAL A 346 10.09 -2.83 5.12
N LEU A 347 10.01 -4.10 5.58
CA LEU A 347 10.11 -5.26 4.69
C LEU A 347 8.95 -5.29 3.66
N GLU A 348 7.75 -4.86 4.05
CA GLU A 348 6.65 -4.65 3.10
C GLU A 348 7.03 -3.65 1.99
N GLU A 349 7.70 -2.54 2.34
CA GLU A 349 8.14 -1.54 1.37
C GLU A 349 9.27 -2.08 0.46
N PHE A 350 10.17 -2.92 0.99
CA PHE A 350 11.16 -3.63 0.17
C PHE A 350 10.52 -4.61 -0.80
N SER A 351 9.44 -5.28 -0.39
CA SER A 351 8.68 -6.18 -1.25
C SER A 351 8.08 -5.43 -2.45
N LYS A 352 7.49 -4.25 -2.22
CA LYS A 352 6.90 -3.41 -3.28
C LYS A 352 7.88 -3.02 -4.39
N VAL A 353 9.18 -2.95 -4.10
CA VAL A 353 10.23 -2.62 -5.09
C VAL A 353 11.06 -3.83 -5.55
N GLY A 354 10.71 -5.04 -5.09
CA GLY A 354 11.43 -6.27 -5.43
C GLY A 354 12.83 -6.36 -4.81
N ALA A 355 13.06 -5.71 -3.67
CA ALA A 355 14.35 -5.73 -2.96
C ALA A 355 14.35 -6.70 -1.76
N LEU A 356 13.18 -7.18 -1.31
CA LEU A 356 13.05 -7.98 -0.10
C LEU A 356 13.91 -9.25 -0.12
N GLU A 357 13.82 -10.04 -1.18
CA GLU A 357 14.57 -11.30 -1.28
C GLU A 357 16.08 -11.08 -1.20
N ALA A 358 16.60 -10.04 -1.87
CA ALA A 358 18.01 -9.70 -1.82
C ALA A 358 18.45 -9.25 -0.43
N VAL A 359 17.62 -8.45 0.27
CA VAL A 359 17.87 -8.00 1.65
C VAL A 359 17.86 -9.18 2.61
N VAL A 360 16.87 -10.09 2.49
CA VAL A 360 16.79 -11.32 3.29
C VAL A 360 17.98 -12.24 3.02
N ALA A 361 18.38 -12.39 1.76
CA ALA A 361 19.50 -13.22 1.37
C ALA A 361 20.84 -12.66 1.86
N ALA A 362 20.99 -11.34 1.90
CA ALA A 362 22.18 -10.68 2.46
C ALA A 362 22.22 -10.79 3.99
N GLY A 363 21.07 -10.67 4.65
CA GLY A 363 20.95 -10.70 6.11
C GLY A 363 20.66 -12.07 6.70
N GLU A 364 20.15 -12.03 7.93
CA GLU A 364 19.65 -13.18 8.67
C GLU A 364 18.26 -12.86 9.24
N LYS A 365 17.32 -13.79 9.12
CA LYS A 365 16.00 -13.64 9.72
C LYS A 365 16.11 -13.86 11.23
N ASN A 366 15.61 -12.93 12.02
CA ASN A 366 15.40 -13.13 13.45
C ASN A 366 14.02 -13.73 13.68
N ASN A 367 13.99 -15.06 13.84
CA ASN A 367 12.78 -15.83 14.18
C ASN A 367 12.69 -16.15 15.68
N GLU A 368 13.67 -15.71 16.48
CA GLU A 368 13.77 -16.04 17.90
C GLU A 368 13.23 -14.90 18.79
N GLY A 369 13.16 -13.68 18.24
CA GLY A 369 12.65 -12.50 18.93
C GLY A 369 13.72 -11.77 19.71
N CYS A 370 13.41 -11.37 20.94
CA CYS A 370 14.35 -10.65 21.79
C CYS A 370 14.24 -11.03 23.27
N ASP A 371 15.30 -10.76 24.02
CA ASP A 371 15.31 -10.92 25.47
C ASP A 371 15.60 -9.59 26.17
N TRP A 372 14.92 -9.35 27.29
CA TRP A 372 15.38 -8.43 28.32
C TRP A 372 16.18 -9.20 29.35
N ARG A 373 17.35 -8.67 29.70
CA ARG A 373 18.33 -9.30 30.58
C ARG A 373 18.75 -8.36 31.69
N ASP A 374 19.14 -8.93 32.81
CA ASP A 374 19.86 -8.23 33.87
C ASP A 374 21.34 -8.07 33.49
N LYS A 375 22.11 -7.29 34.25
CA LYS A 375 23.54 -7.01 33.97
C LYS A 375 24.46 -8.24 34.05
N ASP A 376 24.03 -9.29 34.74
CA ASP A 376 24.73 -10.58 34.80
C ASP A 376 24.40 -11.50 33.60
N GLY A 377 23.58 -11.01 32.66
CA GLY A 377 23.15 -11.73 31.47
C GLY A 377 21.95 -12.65 31.67
N SER A 378 21.43 -12.78 32.90
CA SER A 378 20.23 -13.57 33.20
C SER A 378 18.99 -12.99 32.51
N ILE A 379 18.06 -13.86 32.09
CA ILE A 379 16.85 -13.42 31.35
C ILE A 379 15.80 -12.93 32.36
N ILE A 380 15.39 -11.67 32.22
CA ILE A 380 14.24 -11.09 32.92
C ILE A 380 12.94 -11.51 32.22
N TYR A 381 12.90 -11.39 30.89
CA TYR A 381 11.77 -11.80 30.08
C TYR A 381 12.20 -12.02 28.62
N GLY A 382 11.75 -13.10 28.00
CA GLY A 382 11.92 -13.37 26.58
C GLY A 382 10.64 -13.13 25.80
N LEU A 383 10.71 -12.32 24.74
CA LEU A 383 9.63 -12.16 23.78
C LEU A 383 9.97 -12.92 22.51
N GLU A 384 9.12 -13.87 22.16
CA GLU A 384 9.20 -14.63 20.92
C GLU A 384 8.19 -14.07 19.92
N PRO A 385 8.51 -14.05 18.62
CA PRO A 385 7.51 -13.77 17.60
C PRO A 385 6.43 -14.86 17.63
N PRO A 386 5.18 -14.55 17.22
CA PRO A 386 4.14 -15.57 17.14
C PRO A 386 4.58 -16.72 16.22
N LYS A 387 4.25 -17.96 16.60
CA LYS A 387 4.53 -19.13 15.76
C LYS A 387 3.76 -19.00 14.44
N GLU A 388 4.42 -19.29 13.32
CA GLU A 388 3.86 -19.19 11.97
C GLU A 388 3.59 -17.75 11.47
N ASP A 389 4.07 -16.72 12.18
CA ASP A 389 3.95 -15.33 11.71
C ASP A 389 4.84 -15.08 10.48
N PRO A 390 4.29 -14.58 9.34
CA PRO A 390 5.10 -14.21 8.18
C PRO A 390 5.96 -12.96 8.42
N HIS A 391 5.73 -12.20 9.50
CA HIS A 391 6.47 -11.01 9.86
C HIS A 391 7.69 -11.36 10.72
N PHE A 392 8.87 -11.04 10.21
CA PHE A 392 10.15 -11.24 10.90
C PHE A 392 11.00 -9.97 10.80
N VAL A 393 12.00 -9.87 11.67
CA VAL A 393 13.04 -8.84 11.55
C VAL A 393 14.19 -9.41 10.72
N VAL A 394 14.76 -8.63 9.82
CA VAL A 394 16.04 -8.97 9.18
C VAL A 394 17.18 -8.28 9.92
N MET A 395 18.12 -9.06 10.43
CA MET A 395 19.38 -8.59 10.97
C MET A 395 20.39 -8.48 9.83
N LEU A 396 20.84 -7.27 9.54
CA LEU A 396 21.75 -6.97 8.44
C LEU A 396 22.51 -5.68 8.75
N SER A 397 23.81 -5.65 8.53
CA SER A 397 24.55 -4.42 8.78
C SER A 397 24.19 -3.34 7.75
N GLN A 398 24.10 -2.09 8.20
CA GLN A 398 23.78 -0.97 7.30
C GLN A 398 24.67 -0.89 6.03
N PRO A 399 25.99 -1.12 6.08
CA PRO A 399 26.83 -1.13 4.88
C PRO A 399 26.41 -2.21 3.87
N GLU A 400 26.11 -3.43 4.35
CA GLU A 400 25.67 -4.54 3.49
C GLU A 400 24.29 -4.28 2.89
N PHE A 401 23.38 -3.69 3.67
CA PHE A 401 22.10 -3.21 3.15
C PHE A 401 22.28 -2.17 2.05
N CYS A 402 23.07 -1.12 2.31
CA CYS A 402 23.33 -0.07 1.33
C CYS A 402 23.96 -0.63 0.06
N GLN A 403 24.89 -1.59 0.17
CA GLN A 403 25.48 -2.27 -0.97
C GLN A 403 24.45 -3.10 -1.76
N THR A 404 23.52 -3.75 -1.06
CA THR A 404 22.42 -4.52 -1.66
C THR A 404 21.48 -3.61 -2.44
N ILE A 405 21.09 -2.47 -1.85
CA ILE A 405 20.24 -1.47 -2.51
C ILE A 405 20.98 -0.78 -3.66
N LEU A 406 22.28 -0.51 -3.53
CA LEU A 406 23.10 0.06 -4.61
C LEU A 406 23.10 -0.84 -5.85
N LYS A 407 23.29 -2.15 -5.68
CA LYS A 407 23.18 -3.13 -6.78
C LYS A 407 21.79 -3.11 -7.41
N ALA A 408 20.74 -3.02 -6.59
CA ALA A 408 19.36 -2.93 -7.08
C ALA A 408 19.09 -1.64 -7.85
N ILE A 409 19.70 -0.52 -7.45
CA ILE A 409 19.66 0.77 -8.16
C ILE A 409 20.34 0.65 -9.51
N GLU A 410 21.56 0.11 -9.56
CA GLU A 410 22.33 -0.05 -10.80
C GLU A 410 21.56 -0.87 -11.85
N ALA A 411 20.88 -1.93 -11.40
CA ALA A 411 20.03 -2.77 -12.26
C ALA A 411 18.83 -2.03 -12.89
N THR A 412 18.45 -0.84 -12.38
CA THR A 412 17.34 -0.06 -12.96
C THR A 412 17.72 0.73 -14.21
N GLY A 413 19.00 1.10 -14.38
CA GLY A 413 19.44 2.05 -15.42
C GLY A 413 18.85 3.48 -15.31
N ASN A 414 18.09 3.77 -14.25
CA ASN A 414 17.39 5.06 -14.07
C ASN A 414 18.01 5.94 -12.99
N ALA A 415 18.91 5.40 -12.17
CA ALA A 415 19.59 6.18 -11.15
C ALA A 415 21.10 5.95 -11.17
N ARG A 416 21.85 7.00 -10.83
CA ARG A 416 23.31 6.97 -10.74
C ARG A 416 23.77 7.52 -9.40
N VAL A 417 24.70 6.82 -8.77
CA VAL A 417 25.32 7.25 -7.52
C VAL A 417 26.74 7.77 -7.79
N HIS A 418 27.01 8.97 -7.30
CA HIS A 418 28.24 9.72 -7.50
C HIS A 418 28.97 9.89 -6.16
N PHE A 419 29.94 9.01 -5.91
CA PHE A 419 30.84 9.13 -4.77
C PHE A 419 31.91 10.20 -5.01
N LYS A 420 32.50 10.74 -3.93
CA LYS A 420 33.46 11.85 -3.98
C LYS A 420 32.87 13.14 -4.58
N HIS A 421 31.58 13.38 -4.33
CA HIS A 421 30.87 14.55 -4.79
C HIS A 421 30.14 15.20 -3.62
N THR A 422 30.54 16.42 -3.27
CA THR A 422 30.05 17.12 -2.09
C THR A 422 29.14 18.26 -2.48
N PHE A 423 27.91 18.24 -1.96
CA PHE A 423 27.00 19.38 -2.05
C PHE A 423 27.58 20.61 -1.37
N GLN A 424 27.55 21.75 -2.06
CA GLN A 424 28.06 23.02 -1.55
C GLN A 424 26.92 23.95 -1.11
N ARG A 425 25.96 24.17 -2.02
CA ARG A 425 24.84 25.08 -1.81
C ARG A 425 23.70 24.82 -2.79
N LEU A 426 22.54 25.38 -2.47
CA LEU A 426 21.36 25.41 -3.33
C LEU A 426 20.81 26.83 -3.42
N GLN A 427 20.05 27.08 -4.48
CA GLN A 427 19.24 28.27 -4.67
C GLN A 427 17.86 27.83 -5.18
N PRO A 428 16.79 28.01 -4.39
CA PRO A 428 15.44 27.73 -4.85
C PRO A 428 15.07 28.64 -6.01
N GLY A 429 14.43 28.08 -7.04
CA GLY A 429 13.84 28.81 -8.15
C GLY A 429 12.34 28.54 -8.27
N ASP A 430 11.70 29.14 -9.27
CA ASP A 430 10.29 28.90 -9.55
C ASP A 430 10.11 27.55 -10.26
N GLY A 431 9.67 26.54 -9.51
CA GLY A 431 9.47 25.17 -10.02
C GLY A 431 10.74 24.33 -10.19
N PHE A 432 11.90 24.80 -9.75
CA PHE A 432 13.18 24.08 -9.83
C PHE A 432 14.13 24.44 -8.67
N VAL A 433 15.23 23.69 -8.56
CA VAL A 433 16.32 23.96 -7.62
C VAL A 433 17.64 23.99 -8.38
N ASP A 434 18.33 25.13 -8.34
CA ASP A 434 19.73 25.21 -8.74
C ASP A 434 20.61 24.72 -7.58
N TYR A 435 21.60 23.87 -7.87
CA TYR A 435 22.49 23.30 -6.86
C TYR A 435 23.93 23.20 -7.37
N TRP A 436 24.87 23.19 -6.43
CA TRP A 436 26.30 23.12 -6.72
C TRP A 436 26.93 21.91 -6.06
N ILE A 437 27.64 21.12 -6.87
CA ILE A 437 28.38 19.95 -6.44
C ILE A 437 29.86 20.18 -6.70
N LYS A 438 30.68 19.97 -5.66
CA LYS A 438 32.14 19.92 -5.77
C LYS A 438 32.58 18.49 -6.04
N ASN A 439 33.35 18.27 -7.09
CA ASN A 439 34.05 17.03 -7.34
C ASN A 439 35.32 16.99 -6.48
N GLU A 440 35.42 16.06 -5.54
CA GLU A 440 36.57 15.98 -4.62
C GLU A 440 37.85 15.49 -5.29
N LYS A 441 37.80 14.99 -6.53
CA LYS A 441 39.00 14.54 -7.26
C LYS A 441 39.80 15.71 -7.83
N ASP A 442 39.13 16.70 -8.42
CA ASP A 442 39.75 17.83 -9.13
C ASP A 442 39.45 19.18 -8.50
N GLY A 443 38.60 19.22 -7.46
CA GLY A 443 38.20 20.44 -6.76
C GLY A 443 37.22 21.32 -7.55
N SER A 444 36.82 20.91 -8.76
CA SER A 444 35.90 21.67 -9.59
C SER A 444 34.51 21.71 -8.99
N GLU A 445 33.84 22.84 -9.13
CA GLU A 445 32.46 23.02 -8.70
C GLU A 445 31.56 23.18 -9.91
N THR A 446 30.51 22.36 -9.99
CA THR A 446 29.56 22.36 -11.10
C THR A 446 28.19 22.83 -10.63
N LYS A 447 27.65 23.85 -11.31
CA LYS A 447 26.24 24.25 -11.18
C LYS A 447 25.36 23.30 -11.98
N SER A 448 24.25 22.87 -11.42
CA SER A 448 23.24 22.05 -12.09
C SER A 448 21.83 22.40 -11.61
N ARG A 449 20.82 21.89 -12.30
CA ARG A 449 19.40 22.14 -12.01
C ARG A 449 18.63 20.83 -11.89
N CYS A 450 17.67 20.80 -10.98
CA CYS A 450 16.73 19.68 -10.82
C CYS A 450 15.31 20.17 -10.49
N LEU A 451 14.32 19.29 -10.66
CA LEU A 451 12.94 19.59 -10.25
C LEU A 451 12.76 19.47 -8.75
N TYR A 452 13.35 18.43 -8.15
CA TYR A 452 13.28 18.21 -6.70
C TYR A 452 14.65 17.81 -6.16
N LEU A 453 14.99 18.37 -5.01
CA LEU A 453 16.20 18.03 -4.25
C LEU A 453 15.81 17.39 -2.92
N VAL A 454 16.26 16.16 -2.69
CA VAL A 454 16.05 15.43 -1.44
C VAL A 454 17.34 15.46 -0.61
N GLY A 455 17.28 16.08 0.57
CA GLY A 455 18.29 16.01 1.61
C GLY A 455 18.12 14.73 2.42
N ALA A 456 19.02 13.77 2.20
CA ALA A 456 19.18 12.54 2.97
C ALA A 456 20.62 12.42 3.52
N ASP A 457 21.24 13.57 3.81
CA ASP A 457 22.66 13.76 4.09
C ASP A 457 23.01 13.69 5.60
N GLY A 458 22.15 13.02 6.37
CA GLY A 458 22.43 12.66 7.77
C GLY A 458 22.17 13.77 8.79
N GLY A 459 22.51 13.50 10.05
CA GLY A 459 22.13 14.40 11.14
C GLY A 459 22.81 15.77 11.15
N ARG A 460 23.96 15.87 10.49
CA ARG A 460 24.65 17.13 10.21
C ARG A 460 24.26 17.71 8.84
N SER A 461 23.03 17.46 8.37
CA SER A 461 22.52 17.87 7.06
C SER A 461 22.89 19.30 6.69
N THR A 462 23.63 19.40 5.58
CA THR A 462 23.93 20.65 4.89
C THR A 462 22.68 21.21 4.22
N ILE A 463 21.81 20.35 3.67
CA ILE A 463 20.55 20.77 3.04
C ILE A 463 19.64 21.48 4.04
N ARG A 464 19.39 20.87 5.20
CA ARG A 464 18.56 21.46 6.25
C ARG A 464 19.09 22.84 6.68
N ARG A 465 20.42 22.96 6.85
CA ARG A 465 21.06 24.25 7.20
C ARG A 465 20.94 25.29 6.08
N SER A 466 21.10 24.89 4.82
CA SER A 466 20.93 25.79 3.67
C SER A 466 19.49 26.32 3.54
N LEU A 467 18.50 25.55 4.00
CA LEU A 467 17.10 25.99 4.09
C LEU A 467 16.81 26.87 5.31
N GLY A 468 17.72 26.93 6.29
CA GLY A 468 17.47 27.62 7.56
C GLY A 468 16.44 26.93 8.44
N VAL A 469 16.13 25.65 8.19
CA VAL A 469 15.10 24.89 8.93
C VAL A 469 15.63 24.48 10.31
N PRO A 470 15.02 24.95 11.42
CA PRO A 470 15.43 24.57 12.77
C PRO A 470 15.16 23.10 13.08
N LEU A 471 15.97 22.55 14.00
CA LEU A 471 15.80 21.19 14.52
C LEU A 471 15.41 21.25 16.01
N GLU A 472 14.12 21.17 16.29
CA GLU A 472 13.53 21.27 17.63
C GLU A 472 13.70 19.97 18.42
N GLY A 473 13.79 20.07 19.74
CA GLY A 473 13.92 18.92 20.64
C GLY A 473 15.17 19.03 21.52
N HIS A 474 15.67 17.90 22.02
CA HIS A 474 16.75 17.88 23.00
C HIS A 474 17.89 16.92 22.62
N THR A 475 19.00 17.04 23.34
CA THR A 475 20.18 16.19 23.26
C THR A 475 20.39 15.56 24.64
N TRP A 476 20.81 14.30 24.68
CA TRP A 476 21.18 13.62 25.93
C TRP A 476 22.62 13.99 26.30
N GLU A 477 22.80 15.17 26.89
CA GLU A 477 24.12 15.79 27.07
C GLU A 477 25.05 14.98 27.98
N ASP A 478 24.51 14.35 29.03
CA ASP A 478 25.27 13.61 30.04
C ASP A 478 25.72 12.21 29.60
N MET A 479 25.36 11.80 28.38
CA MET A 479 25.60 10.46 27.86
C MET A 479 26.41 10.50 26.57
N LEU A 480 27.55 9.80 26.57
CA LEU A 480 28.27 9.44 25.35
C LEU A 480 27.83 8.04 24.93
N PHE A 481 27.20 7.93 23.76
CA PHE A 481 26.77 6.62 23.26
C PHE A 481 27.91 5.97 22.48
N VAL A 482 28.16 4.69 22.68
CA VAL A 482 29.23 3.96 22.00
C VAL A 482 28.69 2.70 21.37
N ALA A 483 28.94 2.54 20.08
CA ALA A 483 28.67 1.30 19.35
C ALA A 483 29.96 0.50 19.17
N VAL A 484 29.91 -0.78 19.50
CA VAL A 484 31.03 -1.73 19.46
C VAL A 484 30.65 -2.90 18.56
N ASN A 485 31.46 -3.15 17.55
CA ASN A 485 31.35 -4.32 16.69
C ASN A 485 32.30 -5.40 17.19
N PHE A 486 31.82 -6.62 17.31
CA PHE A 486 32.65 -7.74 17.72
C PHE A 486 32.17 -9.06 17.13
N GLN A 487 33.07 -10.03 17.07
CA GLN A 487 32.76 -11.42 16.75
C GLN A 487 32.77 -12.25 18.03
N TYR A 488 31.71 -13.02 18.26
CA TYR A 488 31.60 -13.96 19.38
C TYR A 488 30.44 -14.96 19.16
N ASP A 489 30.60 -16.20 19.63
CA ASP A 489 29.65 -17.29 19.39
C ASP A 489 28.48 -17.31 20.38
N LEU A 490 27.76 -16.19 20.49
CA LEU A 490 26.63 -16.04 21.42
C LEU A 490 25.45 -16.97 21.09
N GLY A 491 25.25 -17.32 19.82
CA GLY A 491 24.14 -18.19 19.41
C GLY A 491 24.21 -19.56 20.09
N ASN A 492 25.40 -20.16 20.17
CA ASN A 492 25.61 -21.44 20.86
C ASN A 492 25.46 -21.36 22.40
N HIS A 493 25.42 -20.14 22.95
CA HIS A 493 25.12 -19.89 24.36
C HIS A 493 23.64 -19.54 24.61
N GLY A 494 22.75 -19.72 23.62
CA GLY A 494 21.31 -19.50 23.76
C GLY A 494 20.89 -18.03 23.81
N TRP A 495 21.74 -17.12 23.34
CA TRP A 495 21.39 -15.71 23.18
C TRP A 495 20.66 -15.49 21.86
N LYS A 496 19.51 -14.81 21.91
CA LYS A 496 18.73 -14.46 20.74
C LYS A 496 19.39 -13.38 19.89
N GLY A 497 18.87 -13.17 18.68
CA GLY A 497 19.35 -12.12 17.78
C GLY A 497 19.28 -10.68 18.32
N ALA A 498 18.48 -10.40 19.35
CA ALA A 498 18.41 -9.09 20.00
C ALA A 498 18.26 -9.19 21.52
N ASN A 499 19.06 -8.46 22.27
CA ASN A 499 19.12 -8.52 23.73
C ASN A 499 19.22 -7.11 24.32
N PHE A 500 18.43 -6.84 25.35
CA PHE A 500 18.34 -5.55 26.02
C PHE A 500 18.72 -5.70 27.49
N ILE A 501 19.87 -5.17 27.87
CA ILE A 501 20.39 -5.26 29.23
C ILE A 501 19.90 -4.05 30.01
N ILE A 502 19.28 -4.29 31.16
CA ILE A 502 18.71 -3.27 32.02
C ILE A 502 19.62 -3.10 33.23
N ASP A 503 20.28 -1.95 33.32
CA ASP A 503 21.01 -1.51 34.52
C ASP A 503 21.31 0.00 34.40
N PRO A 504 21.21 0.80 35.46
CA PRO A 504 21.45 2.23 35.40
C PRO A 504 22.82 2.63 34.83
N GLU A 505 23.85 1.81 35.07
CA GLU A 505 25.21 2.09 34.65
C GLU A 505 25.66 1.18 33.50
N GLU A 506 25.27 -0.09 33.52
CA GLU A 506 25.75 -1.14 32.62
C GLU A 506 24.81 -1.49 31.48
N TRP A 507 23.68 -0.77 31.35
CA TRP A 507 22.74 -1.02 30.26
C TRP A 507 23.45 -1.07 28.90
N CYS A 508 22.98 -1.97 28.06
CA CYS A 508 23.42 -2.02 26.68
C CYS A 508 22.40 -2.77 25.83
N ILE A 509 22.61 -2.71 24.52
CA ILE A 509 21.90 -3.50 23.54
C ILE A 509 22.91 -4.40 22.88
N ILE A 510 22.67 -5.71 22.85
CA ILE A 510 23.46 -6.67 22.10
C ILE A 510 22.60 -7.27 20.99
N VAL A 511 22.97 -6.97 19.75
CA VAL A 511 22.18 -7.34 18.56
C VAL A 511 23.07 -7.97 17.50
N LYS A 512 22.55 -9.02 16.86
CA LYS A 512 23.19 -9.68 15.74
C LYS A 512 23.26 -8.73 14.54
N ARG A 513 24.30 -8.85 13.72
CA ARG A 513 24.54 -7.94 12.59
C ARG A 513 24.28 -8.56 11.22
N GLY A 514 23.87 -9.81 11.17
CA GLY A 514 23.81 -10.61 9.96
C GLY A 514 24.26 -12.04 10.28
N LYS A 515 24.71 -12.74 9.25
CA LYS A 515 25.08 -14.16 9.34
C LYS A 515 26.29 -14.39 10.24
N GLY A 516 26.34 -15.59 10.83
CA GLY A 516 27.48 -16.05 11.63
C GLY A 516 27.53 -15.39 13.01
N SER A 517 28.75 -15.12 13.47
CA SER A 517 29.04 -14.71 14.85
C SER A 517 29.24 -13.19 15.02
N SER A 518 28.67 -12.37 14.12
CA SER A 518 28.86 -10.92 14.13
C SER A 518 27.81 -10.20 14.96
N TRP A 519 28.25 -9.43 15.96
CA TRP A 519 27.40 -8.75 16.93
C TRP A 519 27.74 -7.27 17.07
N ARG A 520 26.78 -6.51 17.60
CA ARG A 520 26.94 -5.13 18.03
C ARG A 520 26.50 -4.98 19.46
N MET A 521 27.38 -4.42 20.30
CA MET A 521 26.99 -3.83 21.56
C MET A 521 26.78 -2.33 21.36
N ALA A 522 25.72 -1.77 21.93
CA ALA A 522 25.49 -0.33 21.96
C ALA A 522 25.13 0.10 23.39
N THR A 523 25.90 1.01 23.98
CA THR A 523 25.82 1.37 25.41
C THR A 523 26.09 2.85 25.62
N GLY A 524 25.75 3.37 26.80
CA GLY A 524 26.04 4.74 27.21
C GLY A 524 27.14 4.79 28.26
N ILE A 525 28.03 5.77 28.13
CA ILE A 525 29.02 6.13 29.13
C ILE A 525 28.68 7.52 29.64
N ARG A 526 28.60 7.70 30.96
CA ARG A 526 28.38 9.01 31.57
C ARG A 526 29.58 9.90 31.29
N LYS A 527 29.35 11.12 30.79
CA LYS A 527 30.46 12.06 30.53
C LYS A 527 30.97 12.64 31.85
N GLU A 528 32.23 12.39 32.18
CA GLU A 528 32.88 12.95 33.38
C GLU A 528 33.56 14.31 33.11
N SER A 529 33.81 14.65 31.84
CA SER A 529 34.30 15.97 31.41
C SER A 529 33.99 16.24 29.93
N ALA A 530 34.30 17.44 29.44
CA ALA A 530 34.11 17.89 28.05
C ALA A 530 35.10 17.23 27.06
N SER A 531 35.19 15.89 27.07
CA SER A 531 36.02 15.14 26.12
C SER A 531 35.52 15.34 24.69
N LYS A 532 36.46 15.41 23.74
CA LYS A 532 36.15 15.53 22.32
C LYS A 532 35.33 14.32 21.88
N VAL A 533 34.14 14.59 21.36
CA VAL A 533 33.12 13.56 21.06
C VAL A 533 33.56 12.56 19.98
N ASP A 534 34.56 12.90 19.16
CA ASP A 534 34.94 12.11 18.00
C ASP A 534 35.98 11.00 18.32
N THR A 535 36.50 10.91 19.55
CA THR A 535 37.53 9.93 19.94
C THR A 535 37.28 9.34 21.33
N LEU A 536 37.47 8.03 21.48
CA LEU A 536 37.42 7.35 22.79
C LEU A 536 38.82 7.30 23.42
N ASP A 537 38.93 7.61 24.70
CA ASP A 537 40.17 7.38 25.46
C ASP A 537 40.33 5.90 25.87
N GLU A 538 41.57 5.52 26.22
CA GLU A 538 41.90 4.14 26.57
C GLU A 538 41.14 3.63 27.79
N ALA A 539 40.86 4.51 28.76
CA ALA A 539 40.10 4.15 29.96
C ALA A 539 38.65 3.78 29.62
N THR A 540 38.02 4.55 28.75
CA THR A 540 36.66 4.31 28.24
C THR A 540 36.62 3.02 27.42
N ILE A 541 37.59 2.81 26.53
CA ILE A 541 37.70 1.56 25.75
C ILE A 541 37.83 0.37 26.70
N LYS A 542 38.73 0.44 27.69
CA LYS A 542 38.92 -0.63 28.67
C LYS A 542 37.62 -0.91 29.44
N ARG A 543 36.95 0.12 29.95
CA ARG A 543 35.67 -0.01 30.67
C ARG A 543 34.60 -0.72 29.83
N ILE A 544 34.50 -0.39 28.55
CA ILE A 544 33.55 -1.00 27.62
C ILE A 544 33.89 -2.47 27.37
N LYS A 545 35.18 -2.79 27.19
CA LYS A 545 35.63 -4.18 27.00
C LYS A 545 35.39 -5.02 28.25
N ASP A 546 35.72 -4.49 29.43
CA ASP A 546 35.51 -5.16 30.72
C ASP A 546 34.01 -5.43 30.96
N ARG A 547 33.15 -4.45 30.68
CA ARG A 547 31.69 -4.61 30.75
C ARG A 547 31.19 -5.74 29.83
N LEU A 548 31.63 -5.75 28.57
CA LEU A 548 31.23 -6.79 27.63
C LEU A 548 31.73 -8.16 28.10
N ALA A 549 32.98 -8.26 28.56
CA ALA A 549 33.57 -9.50 29.05
C ALA A 549 32.90 -10.02 30.35
N HIS A 550 32.38 -9.13 31.20
CA HIS A 550 31.63 -9.51 32.39
C HIS A 550 30.23 -10.04 32.05
N LEU A 551 29.58 -9.42 31.08
CA LEU A 551 28.20 -9.72 30.68
C LEU A 551 28.08 -10.99 29.82
N LEU A 552 29.04 -11.23 28.93
CA LEU A 552 28.94 -12.34 27.96
C LEU A 552 29.28 -13.69 28.62
N PRO A 553 28.55 -14.76 28.30
CA PRO A 553 28.84 -16.09 28.82
C PRO A 553 30.09 -16.69 28.14
N GLY A 554 30.71 -17.68 28.79
CA GLY A 554 31.79 -18.47 28.20
C GLY A 554 33.17 -17.82 28.31
N ASP A 555 34.09 -18.24 27.43
CA ASP A 555 35.48 -17.75 27.41
C ASP A 555 35.59 -16.44 26.62
N THR A 556 35.44 -15.32 27.33
CA THR A 556 35.42 -13.97 26.75
C THR A 556 36.78 -13.48 26.25
N SER A 557 37.86 -14.25 26.46
CA SER A 557 39.15 -13.99 25.79
C SER A 557 39.09 -14.17 24.27
N LYS A 558 38.06 -14.86 23.77
CA LYS A 558 37.81 -15.11 22.35
C LYS A 558 37.05 -13.98 21.62
N ILE A 559 36.71 -12.89 22.31
CA ILE A 559 36.02 -11.76 21.68
C ILE A 559 36.98 -11.03 20.73
N GLU A 560 36.62 -10.97 19.45
CA GLU A 560 37.37 -10.20 18.46
C GLU A 560 36.67 -8.86 18.20
N TYR A 561 37.30 -7.76 18.60
CA TYR A 561 36.75 -6.41 18.41
C TYR A 561 37.07 -5.89 17.00
N GLU A 562 36.04 -5.48 16.25
CA GLU A 562 36.20 -5.01 14.87
C GLU A 562 36.20 -3.48 14.75
N ALA A 563 35.32 -2.80 15.48
CA ALA A 563 35.17 -1.35 15.41
C ALA A 563 34.50 -0.79 16.68
N MET A 564 34.83 0.45 17.02
CA MET A 564 34.26 1.16 18.16
C MET A 564 34.07 2.63 17.79
N ALA A 565 32.86 3.16 17.98
CA ALA A 565 32.53 4.53 17.55
C ALA A 565 31.64 5.26 18.56
N PRO A 566 32.02 6.49 18.98
CA PRO A 566 31.20 7.35 19.82
C PRO A 566 30.16 8.15 19.02
N TYR A 567 29.01 8.43 19.65
CA TYR A 567 27.89 9.17 19.09
C TYR A 567 27.23 10.06 20.14
N ILE A 568 26.69 11.19 19.68
CA ILE A 568 25.75 12.00 20.45
C ILE A 568 24.34 11.52 20.16
N VAL A 569 23.55 11.38 21.21
CA VAL A 569 22.16 10.94 21.12
C VAL A 569 21.23 12.14 21.21
N HIS A 570 20.26 12.18 20.31
CA HIS A 570 19.31 13.27 20.19
C HIS A 570 17.88 12.75 20.15
N GLN A 571 16.94 13.62 20.51
CA GLN A 571 15.53 13.51 20.14
C GLN A 571 15.12 14.83 19.53
N ARG A 572 15.27 14.94 18.21
CA ARG A 572 15.06 16.20 17.51
C ARG A 572 14.33 16.02 16.18
N CYS A 573 13.53 17.00 15.79
CA CYS A 573 12.73 16.98 14.57
C CYS A 573 12.77 18.34 13.90
N ALA A 574 12.90 18.37 12.58
CA ALA A 574 12.80 19.58 11.80
C ALA A 574 11.40 20.20 11.93
N THR A 575 11.34 21.53 11.93
CA THR A 575 10.07 22.27 11.95
C THR A 575 9.26 22.07 10.68
N GLU A 576 9.92 21.76 9.57
CA GLU A 576 9.31 21.41 8.28
C GLU A 576 10.22 20.42 7.55
N PHE A 577 9.63 19.48 6.82
CA PHE A 577 10.35 18.52 5.99
C PHE A 577 10.33 18.92 4.51
N VAL A 578 9.50 19.88 4.11
CA VAL A 578 9.36 20.33 2.72
C VAL A 578 9.38 21.85 2.71
N GLN A 579 10.22 22.43 1.85
CA GLN A 579 10.23 23.86 1.56
C GLN A 579 10.34 24.04 0.04
N GLY A 580 9.18 24.28 -0.60
CA GLY A 580 9.07 24.29 -2.06
C GLY A 580 9.52 22.95 -2.66
N ASN A 581 10.53 23.01 -3.52
CA ASN A 581 11.07 21.86 -4.24
C ASN A 581 12.22 21.13 -3.50
N VAL A 582 12.50 21.51 -2.25
CA VAL A 582 13.53 20.86 -1.42
C VAL A 582 12.87 20.08 -0.28
N ILE A 583 13.23 18.81 -0.14
CA ILE A 583 12.63 17.87 0.81
C ILE A 583 13.69 17.25 1.72
N LEU A 584 13.40 17.09 3.00
CA LEU A 584 14.24 16.38 3.98
C LEU A 584 13.65 14.99 4.26
N ALA A 585 14.52 13.98 4.41
CA ALA A 585 14.13 12.62 4.80
C ALA A 585 15.16 11.99 5.74
N GLY A 586 14.70 11.09 6.63
CA GLY A 586 15.58 10.39 7.58
C GLY A 586 16.30 11.32 8.54
N ASP A 587 17.59 11.03 8.81
CA ASP A 587 18.43 11.79 9.75
C ASP A 587 18.56 13.29 9.41
N ALA A 588 18.34 13.68 8.15
CA ALA A 588 18.30 15.09 7.77
C ALA A 588 17.07 15.81 8.34
N ALA A 589 15.96 15.07 8.52
CA ALA A 589 14.68 15.58 8.96
C ALA A 589 14.44 15.36 10.47
N HIS A 590 14.92 14.27 11.06
CA HIS A 590 14.78 13.98 12.48
C HIS A 590 15.93 13.14 13.02
N LEU A 591 16.22 13.25 14.31
CA LEU A 591 17.28 12.52 15.01
C LEU A 591 16.69 11.81 16.21
N ASN A 592 16.99 10.54 16.32
CA ASN A 592 16.44 9.65 17.32
C ASN A 592 17.53 8.93 18.10
N ASN A 593 17.21 8.49 19.31
CA ASN A 593 18.05 7.51 19.98
C ASN A 593 17.93 6.12 19.32
N PRO A 594 19.00 5.32 19.32
CA PRO A 594 19.03 4.05 18.59
C PRO A 594 18.31 2.90 19.33
N VAL A 595 17.84 3.10 20.56
CA VAL A 595 17.21 2.03 21.35
C VAL A 595 15.87 1.63 20.74
N GLY A 596 15.75 0.33 20.43
CA GLY A 596 14.60 -0.23 19.71
C GLY A 596 14.67 -0.09 18.19
N GLY A 597 15.76 0.46 17.63
CA GLY A 597 16.00 0.47 16.18
C GLY A 597 15.08 1.39 15.37
N LEU A 598 14.30 2.26 16.02
CA LEU A 598 13.22 3.00 15.36
C LEU A 598 13.70 4.15 14.47
N GLY A 599 14.89 4.72 14.71
CA GLY A 599 15.41 5.83 13.88
C GLY A 599 15.57 5.47 12.40
N LEU A 600 16.23 4.33 12.13
CA LEU A 600 16.38 3.82 10.75
C LEU A 600 15.02 3.45 10.14
N THR A 601 14.18 2.76 10.90
CA THR A 601 12.83 2.35 10.47
C THR A 601 12.00 3.55 10.05
N THR A 602 11.93 4.58 10.88
CA THR A 602 11.20 5.82 10.57
C THR A 602 11.78 6.50 9.33
N GLY A 603 13.10 6.57 9.20
CA GLY A 603 13.75 7.14 8.01
C GLY A 603 13.47 6.37 6.71
N LEU A 604 13.47 5.04 6.74
CA LEU A 604 13.12 4.22 5.57
C LEU A 604 11.64 4.36 5.20
N LEU A 605 10.76 4.53 6.18
CA LEU A 605 9.34 4.82 5.97
C LEU A 605 9.10 6.27 5.50
N ASP A 606 9.99 7.21 5.81
CA ASP A 606 9.99 8.53 5.16
C ASP A 606 10.30 8.37 3.67
N ALA A 607 11.35 7.63 3.33
CA ALA A 607 11.70 7.33 1.93
C ALA A 607 10.53 6.65 1.19
N ALA A 608 9.83 5.70 1.83
CA ALA A 608 8.66 5.05 1.25
C ALA A 608 7.52 6.05 0.94
N HIS A 609 7.15 6.89 1.90
CA HIS A 609 6.12 7.93 1.68
C HIS A 609 6.56 8.92 0.61
N LEU A 610 7.79 9.43 0.70
CA LEU A 610 8.33 10.38 -0.26
C LEU A 610 8.38 9.79 -1.67
N GLY A 611 8.77 8.53 -1.80
CA GLY A 611 8.77 7.78 -3.06
C GLY A 611 7.37 7.71 -3.68
N VAL A 612 6.34 7.43 -2.88
CA VAL A 612 4.93 7.49 -3.35
C VAL A 612 4.55 8.90 -3.77
N SER A 613 4.81 9.92 -2.95
CA SER A 613 4.43 11.30 -3.27
C SER A 613 5.10 11.79 -4.55
N LEU A 614 6.43 11.67 -4.65
CA LEU A 614 7.18 12.13 -5.81
C LEU A 614 6.87 11.31 -7.07
N ARG A 615 6.67 9.99 -6.97
CA ARG A 615 6.21 9.19 -8.11
C ARG A 615 4.88 9.71 -8.65
N ARG A 616 3.91 9.95 -7.77
CA ARG A 616 2.58 10.43 -8.16
C ARG A 616 2.65 11.83 -8.78
N ILE A 617 3.45 12.72 -8.22
CA ILE A 617 3.66 14.07 -8.75
C ILE A 617 4.33 14.00 -10.13
N LEU A 618 5.45 13.29 -10.24
CA LEU A 618 6.29 13.28 -11.44
C LEU A 618 5.73 12.44 -12.58
N ASN A 619 5.11 11.31 -12.27
CA ASN A 619 4.73 10.30 -13.27
C ASN A 619 3.21 10.20 -13.47
N GLU A 620 2.40 10.67 -12.52
CA GLU A 620 0.93 10.59 -12.56
C GLU A 620 0.26 11.98 -12.61
N GLY A 621 1.04 13.07 -12.61
CA GLY A 621 0.53 14.44 -12.68
C GLY A 621 -0.23 14.88 -11.42
N ALA A 622 -0.01 14.23 -10.27
CA ALA A 622 -0.67 14.59 -9.02
C ALA A 622 -0.20 15.97 -8.48
N SER A 623 -1.06 16.62 -7.72
CA SER A 623 -0.76 17.92 -7.08
C SER A 623 0.46 17.86 -6.17
N THR A 624 1.25 18.94 -6.14
CA THR A 624 2.39 19.11 -5.22
C THR A 624 1.97 19.16 -3.75
N GLU A 625 0.68 19.36 -3.45
CA GLU A 625 0.09 19.25 -2.10
C GLU A 625 0.34 17.87 -1.46
N LEU A 626 0.63 16.82 -2.25
CA LEU A 626 1.07 15.53 -1.71
C LEU A 626 2.39 15.62 -0.90
N LEU A 627 3.21 16.63 -1.14
CA LEU A 627 4.40 16.91 -0.33
C LEU A 627 4.01 17.52 1.04
N ASP A 628 2.92 18.27 1.13
CA ASP A 628 2.39 18.74 2.41
C ASP A 628 1.82 17.59 3.23
N VAL A 629 1.18 16.61 2.57
CA VAL A 629 0.74 15.36 3.19
C VAL A 629 1.93 14.59 3.75
N TYR A 630 3.01 14.45 2.97
CA TYR A 630 4.27 13.85 3.42
C TYR A 630 4.82 14.59 4.65
N ASN A 631 4.98 15.92 4.54
CA ASN A 631 5.50 16.77 5.62
C ASN A 631 4.72 16.57 6.92
N ASN A 632 3.40 16.73 6.87
CA ASN A 632 2.54 16.64 8.04
C ASN A 632 2.52 15.23 8.62
N ALA A 633 2.36 14.21 7.77
CA ALA A 633 2.24 12.83 8.23
C ALA A 633 3.54 12.32 8.87
N ARG A 634 4.69 12.53 8.23
CA ARG A 634 5.97 12.00 8.72
C ARG A 634 6.46 12.72 9.97
N ARG A 635 6.29 14.04 10.05
CA ARG A 635 6.56 14.81 11.28
C ARG A 635 5.69 14.37 12.44
N LYS A 636 4.39 14.14 12.19
CA LYS A 636 3.46 13.63 13.19
C LYS A 636 3.88 12.25 13.70
N VAL A 637 4.23 11.32 12.80
CA VAL A 637 4.73 9.99 13.16
C VAL A 637 5.98 10.08 14.03
N PHE A 638 6.92 10.97 13.72
CA PHE A 638 8.10 11.13 14.57
C PHE A 638 7.71 11.61 15.98
N ARG A 639 7.00 12.74 16.06
CA ARG A 639 6.66 13.42 17.32
C ARG A 639 5.74 12.62 18.24
N GLU A 640 4.75 11.96 17.67
CA GLU A 640 3.72 11.27 18.46
C GLU A 640 4.03 9.79 18.69
N ARG A 641 4.94 9.20 17.90
CA ARG A 641 5.26 7.77 17.96
C ARG A 641 6.75 7.50 18.17
N THR A 642 7.57 7.87 17.19
CA THR A 642 8.98 7.46 17.17
C THR A 642 9.74 7.95 18.41
N ASP A 643 9.66 9.25 18.71
CA ASP A 643 10.33 9.85 19.86
C ASP A 643 9.78 9.29 21.19
N PRO A 644 8.46 9.32 21.48
CA PRO A 644 7.93 8.77 22.72
C PRO A 644 8.30 7.30 22.98
N ILE A 645 8.21 6.45 21.95
CA ILE A 645 8.50 5.01 22.09
C ILE A 645 9.99 4.79 22.36
N SER A 646 10.86 5.38 21.54
CA SER A 646 12.30 5.21 21.68
C SER A 646 12.83 5.83 22.97
N THR A 647 12.31 6.99 23.40
CA THR A 647 12.64 7.61 24.69
C THR A 647 12.24 6.69 25.84
N THR A 648 11.02 6.12 25.78
CA THR A 648 10.58 5.15 26.79
C THR A 648 11.45 3.90 26.80
N ASN A 649 11.88 3.42 25.63
CA ASN A 649 12.78 2.27 25.54
C ASN A 649 14.15 2.55 26.16
N LEU A 650 14.76 3.71 25.87
CA LEU A 650 16.03 4.11 26.46
C LEU A 650 15.92 4.20 27.99
N LEU A 651 14.93 4.94 28.51
CA LEU A 651 14.70 5.06 29.95
C LEU A 651 14.41 3.71 30.61
N ARG A 652 13.72 2.80 29.91
CA ARG A 652 13.52 1.42 30.40
C ARG A 652 14.84 0.68 30.60
N LEU A 653 15.88 0.95 29.84
CA LEU A 653 17.17 0.30 30.05
C LEU A 653 18.01 0.97 31.14
N MET A 654 18.04 2.31 31.16
CA MET A 654 19.07 3.06 31.89
C MET A 654 18.59 3.91 33.08
N SER A 655 17.29 4.20 33.21
CA SER A 655 16.83 5.13 34.25
C SER A 655 16.74 4.44 35.61
N ASP A 656 17.22 5.11 36.66
CA ASP A 656 17.07 4.71 38.06
C ASP A 656 16.02 5.56 38.80
N LYS A 657 15.38 6.51 38.11
CA LYS A 657 14.38 7.38 38.71
C LYS A 657 13.16 6.59 39.18
N PRO A 658 12.57 6.91 40.36
CA PRO A 658 11.43 6.17 40.91
C PRO A 658 10.26 5.99 39.95
N GLU A 659 9.92 7.03 39.18
CA GLU A 659 8.84 7.02 38.20
C GLU A 659 9.10 6.08 37.02
N ASP A 660 10.34 5.99 36.54
CA ASP A 660 10.71 5.12 35.42
C ASP A 660 10.86 3.67 35.89
N ASN A 661 11.37 3.45 37.10
CA ASN A 661 11.36 2.13 37.74
C ASN A 661 9.94 1.59 37.92
N LYS A 662 9.00 2.45 38.33
CA LYS A 662 7.58 2.07 38.43
C LYS A 662 7.00 1.67 37.06
N LYS A 663 7.25 2.48 36.01
CA LYS A 663 6.82 2.15 34.64
C LYS A 663 7.46 0.86 34.12
N ARG A 664 8.75 0.62 34.41
CA ARG A 664 9.46 -0.61 34.06
C ARG A 664 8.85 -1.83 34.75
N ALA A 665 8.56 -1.73 36.04
CA ALA A 665 7.90 -2.80 36.80
C ALA A 665 6.50 -3.11 36.25
N GLU A 666 5.72 -2.07 35.93
CA GLU A 666 4.39 -2.23 35.31
C GLU A 666 4.50 -2.87 33.92
N PHE A 667 5.48 -2.45 33.11
CA PHE A 667 5.75 -3.03 31.79
C PHE A 667 6.02 -4.53 31.88
N PHE A 668 6.94 -4.97 32.75
CA PHE A 668 7.23 -6.39 32.91
C PHE A 668 6.08 -7.15 33.54
N LYS A 669 5.34 -6.56 34.50
CA LYS A 669 4.13 -7.17 35.05
C LYS A 669 3.12 -7.51 33.94
N ARG A 670 2.91 -6.60 32.99
CA ARG A 670 2.01 -6.83 31.85
C ARG A 670 2.56 -7.84 30.84
N LEU A 671 3.87 -7.87 30.60
CA LEU A 671 4.49 -8.91 29.76
C LEU A 671 4.34 -10.31 30.38
N HIS A 672 4.46 -10.43 31.70
CA HIS A 672 4.28 -11.71 32.40
C HIS A 672 2.82 -12.16 32.49
N ASP A 673 1.85 -11.27 32.26
CA ASP A 673 0.43 -11.63 32.24
C ASP A 673 0.15 -12.50 30.99
N PRO A 674 -0.21 -13.79 31.14
CA PRO A 674 -0.56 -14.63 29.99
C PRO A 674 -1.78 -14.08 29.24
N ASN A 675 -2.65 -13.31 29.90
CA ASN A 675 -3.90 -12.80 29.35
C ASN A 675 -3.75 -11.46 28.60
N ASP A 676 -2.63 -10.72 28.76
CA ASP A 676 -2.42 -9.44 28.07
C ASP A 676 -1.74 -9.63 26.70
N PHE A 677 -2.34 -10.46 25.84
CA PHE A 677 -1.84 -10.76 24.48
C PHE A 677 -1.68 -9.49 23.62
N GLY A 678 -2.64 -8.56 23.72
CA GLY A 678 -2.61 -7.31 22.97
C GLY A 678 -1.38 -6.46 23.29
N PHE A 679 -0.94 -6.45 24.54
CA PHE A 679 0.28 -5.74 24.93
C PHE A 679 1.55 -6.40 24.37
N LYS A 680 1.64 -7.74 24.40
CA LYS A 680 2.78 -8.47 23.84
C LYS A 680 2.95 -8.18 22.35
N LEU A 681 1.86 -8.16 21.59
CA LEU A 681 1.87 -7.77 20.18
C LEU A 681 2.29 -6.30 19.99
N GLN A 682 1.78 -5.37 20.81
CA GLN A 682 2.19 -3.95 20.75
C GLN A 682 3.69 -3.76 21.01
N VAL A 683 4.28 -4.57 21.87
CA VAL A 683 5.72 -4.55 22.17
C VAL A 683 6.53 -5.21 21.04
N GLY A 684 6.02 -6.28 20.43
CA GLY A 684 6.72 -7.02 19.38
C GLY A 684 6.68 -6.38 17.99
N LEU A 685 5.60 -5.66 17.65
CA LEU A 685 5.38 -5.06 16.33
C LEU A 685 5.07 -3.54 16.39
N PRO A 686 5.92 -2.72 17.05
CA PRO A 686 5.65 -1.29 17.20
C PRO A 686 5.81 -0.50 15.90
N ASP A 687 6.51 -1.04 14.90
CA ASP A 687 6.86 -0.37 13.65
C ASP A 687 5.67 -0.21 12.68
N PHE A 688 4.66 -1.06 12.75
CA PHE A 688 3.44 -0.89 11.96
C PHE A 688 2.66 0.38 12.30
N ALA A 689 2.89 1.00 13.46
CA ALA A 689 2.33 2.31 13.77
C ALA A 689 3.12 3.48 13.13
N LEU A 690 4.28 3.19 12.55
CA LEU A 690 5.16 4.19 11.93
C LEU A 690 4.93 4.31 10.43
N THR A 691 4.24 3.35 9.80
CA THR A 691 3.99 3.38 8.35
C THR A 691 2.85 4.32 7.98
N THR A 692 3.00 4.98 6.84
CA THR A 692 1.97 5.84 6.23
C THR A 692 1.54 5.34 4.84
N THR A 693 2.23 4.32 4.33
CA THR A 693 2.16 3.81 2.95
C THR A 693 1.80 2.33 2.87
N SER A 694 1.77 1.62 3.99
CA SER A 694 1.29 0.25 4.01
C SER A 694 -0.20 0.19 3.66
N ASN A 695 -0.60 -0.84 2.92
CA ASN A 695 -2.00 -1.20 2.70
C ASN A 695 -2.58 -1.90 3.94
N THR A 696 -1.70 -2.43 4.78
CA THR A 696 -1.92 -3.08 6.07
C THR A 696 -1.98 -1.99 7.17
N LYS A 697 -2.91 -1.05 7.06
CA LYS A 697 -3.03 0.05 8.04
C LYS A 697 -3.72 -0.45 9.31
N PHE A 698 -2.95 -0.66 10.36
CA PHE A 698 -3.50 -0.94 11.67
C PHE A 698 -3.07 0.12 12.68
N ASP A 699 -4.04 0.81 13.28
CA ASP A 699 -3.78 1.53 14.53
C ASP A 699 -3.55 0.45 15.59
N THR A 700 -2.31 0.30 16.06
CA THR A 700 -1.91 -0.68 17.08
C THR A 700 -2.08 -0.15 18.50
N TYR A 701 -2.43 1.12 18.69
CA TYR A 701 -2.36 1.77 20.00
C TYR A 701 -3.71 2.12 20.59
N HIS A 702 -4.70 2.43 19.76
CA HIS A 702 -5.98 2.91 20.25
C HIS A 702 -7.03 1.82 20.25
N GLU A 703 -7.83 1.79 21.30
CA GLU A 703 -9.00 0.93 21.35
C GLU A 703 -9.93 1.22 20.18
N VAL A 704 -10.43 0.15 19.59
CA VAL A 704 -11.45 0.19 18.55
C VAL A 704 -12.71 -0.47 19.09
N THR A 705 -13.85 0.18 18.88
CA THR A 705 -15.16 -0.36 19.22
C THR A 705 -15.87 -0.73 17.94
N TRP A 706 -16.28 -1.98 17.85
CA TRP A 706 -17.05 -2.48 16.75
C TRP A 706 -18.53 -2.42 17.07
N PHE A 707 -19.27 -1.69 16.26
CA PHE A 707 -20.73 -1.62 16.31
C PHE A 707 -21.30 -2.58 15.28
N ILE A 708 -22.10 -3.54 15.73
CA ILE A 708 -22.74 -4.57 14.90
C ILE A 708 -24.23 -4.50 15.15
N SER A 709 -25.00 -4.17 14.14
CA SER A 709 -26.46 -4.19 14.18
C SER A 709 -27.02 -5.43 13.49
N VAL A 710 -28.12 -5.96 14.02
CA VAL A 710 -28.74 -7.19 13.50
C VAL A 710 -30.26 -7.09 13.56
N THR A 711 -30.90 -7.67 12.55
CA THR A 711 -32.35 -7.79 12.40
C THR A 711 -32.79 -9.24 12.53
N ARG A 712 -33.94 -9.47 13.15
CA ARG A 712 -34.58 -10.77 13.32
C ARG A 712 -35.05 -11.30 11.96
N ILE A 713 -34.81 -12.59 11.71
CA ILE A 713 -35.39 -13.31 10.56
C ILE A 713 -36.90 -13.45 10.76
N GLU A 714 -37.68 -13.20 9.71
CA GLU A 714 -39.15 -13.20 9.74
C GLU A 714 -39.74 -14.48 10.37
N ASP A 715 -39.18 -15.65 10.04
CA ASP A 715 -39.64 -16.96 10.53
C ASP A 715 -39.25 -17.30 11.98
N TRP A 716 -38.54 -16.41 12.68
CA TRP A 716 -38.10 -16.67 14.05
C TRP A 716 -38.98 -15.99 15.08
N THR A 717 -39.42 -16.73 16.10
CA THR A 717 -40.01 -16.15 17.32
C THR A 717 -39.01 -15.23 18.02
N ILE A 718 -39.50 -14.19 18.72
CA ILE A 718 -38.64 -13.27 19.46
C ILE A 718 -37.81 -13.98 20.55
N GLU A 719 -38.36 -15.03 21.17
CA GLU A 719 -37.69 -15.85 22.19
C GLU A 719 -36.50 -16.61 21.59
N LYS A 720 -36.72 -17.31 20.46
CA LYS A 720 -35.66 -17.98 19.70
C LYS A 720 -34.57 -16.98 19.30
N PHE A 721 -34.95 -15.84 18.73
CA PHE A 721 -33.99 -14.82 18.33
C PHE A 721 -33.16 -14.29 19.51
N LYS A 722 -33.80 -13.96 20.64
CA LYS A 722 -33.11 -13.54 21.86
C LYS A 722 -32.16 -14.63 22.40
N HIS A 723 -32.58 -15.89 22.39
CA HIS A 723 -31.77 -17.01 22.85
C HIS A 723 -30.51 -17.19 21.99
N GLU A 724 -30.67 -17.23 20.67
CA GLU A 724 -29.57 -17.39 19.71
C GLU A 724 -28.61 -16.19 19.78
N TYR A 725 -29.16 -14.96 19.77
CA TYR A 725 -28.37 -13.72 19.84
C TYR A 725 -27.51 -13.66 21.11
N LYS A 726 -28.12 -13.90 22.27
CA LYS A 726 -27.39 -13.88 23.56
C LYS A 726 -26.32 -14.95 23.62
N THR A 727 -26.53 -16.10 22.97
CA THR A 727 -25.60 -17.24 23.04
C THR A 727 -24.33 -17.01 22.22
N VAL A 728 -24.42 -16.40 21.03
CA VAL A 728 -23.25 -16.12 20.18
C VAL A 728 -22.24 -15.23 20.87
N HIS A 729 -22.67 -14.03 21.25
CA HIS A 729 -21.74 -13.00 21.72
C HIS A 729 -21.32 -13.24 23.17
N ALA A 730 -22.21 -13.76 24.03
CA ALA A 730 -21.79 -14.21 25.36
C ALA A 730 -20.79 -15.37 25.25
N GLY A 731 -20.91 -16.25 24.25
CA GLY A 731 -19.95 -17.31 23.98
C GLY A 731 -18.54 -16.82 23.60
N MET A 732 -18.42 -15.62 23.01
CA MET A 732 -17.14 -14.96 22.69
C MET A 732 -16.52 -14.23 23.90
N ALA A 733 -17.34 -13.93 24.93
CA ALA A 733 -16.97 -13.15 26.11
C ALA A 733 -16.83 -13.98 27.41
N LYS A 734 -17.31 -15.23 27.46
CA LYS A 734 -17.21 -16.10 28.66
C LYS A 734 -15.76 -16.45 29.01
N LYS A 735 -15.38 -16.22 30.28
CA LYS A 735 -14.16 -16.76 30.89
C LYS A 735 -14.03 -18.28 30.70
N GLY A 736 -12.84 -18.75 30.35
CA GLY A 736 -12.53 -20.18 30.17
C GLY A 736 -12.41 -20.66 28.72
N LYS A 737 -12.68 -19.82 27.71
CA LYS A 737 -12.25 -20.06 26.30
C LYS A 737 -10.95 -19.31 26.00
N GLU A 738 -9.96 -19.49 26.88
CA GLU A 738 -8.73 -18.69 27.00
C GLU A 738 -7.69 -18.85 25.88
N HIS A 739 -8.00 -19.53 24.78
CA HIS A 739 -7.14 -19.47 23.60
C HIS A 739 -7.59 -18.30 22.72
N GLY A 740 -7.12 -17.10 23.09
CA GLY A 740 -6.91 -16.01 22.14
C GLY A 740 -8.02 -14.98 21.92
N SER A 741 -9.07 -14.89 22.74
CA SER A 741 -10.10 -13.83 22.54
C SER A 741 -9.58 -12.45 22.96
N PRO A 742 -9.47 -11.47 22.04
CA PRO A 742 -8.93 -10.14 22.33
C PRO A 742 -9.98 -9.15 22.83
N LEU A 743 -11.20 -9.58 23.15
CA LEU A 743 -12.31 -8.72 23.50
C LEU A 743 -12.14 -8.12 24.91
N ARG A 744 -12.07 -6.79 25.03
CA ARG A 744 -11.96 -6.10 26.32
C ARG A 744 -13.31 -5.85 26.99
N ARG A 745 -14.29 -5.41 26.19
CA ARG A 745 -15.62 -5.03 26.69
C ARG A 745 -16.70 -5.40 25.68
N TYR A 746 -17.87 -5.72 26.19
CA TYR A 746 -19.05 -6.09 25.43
C TYR A 746 -20.27 -5.37 26.00
N ILE A 747 -21.10 -4.81 25.12
CA ILE A 747 -22.37 -4.18 25.48
C ILE A 747 -23.38 -4.57 24.41
N GLN A 748 -24.60 -4.94 24.81
CA GLN A 748 -25.70 -5.19 23.89
C GLN A 748 -26.87 -4.24 24.21
N LEU A 749 -27.50 -3.70 23.16
CA LEU A 749 -28.62 -2.78 23.26
C LEU A 749 -29.81 -3.35 22.49
N SER A 750 -30.95 -3.53 23.15
CA SER A 750 -32.22 -3.85 22.47
C SER A 750 -32.87 -2.57 21.94
N ASN A 751 -33.13 -2.49 20.65
CA ASN A 751 -33.74 -1.30 20.06
C ASN A 751 -35.17 -1.08 20.59
N SER A 752 -35.44 0.08 21.15
CA SER A 752 -36.74 0.45 21.71
C SER A 752 -37.63 1.13 20.68
N ASP A 753 -38.88 1.41 21.05
CA ASP A 753 -39.81 2.13 20.20
C ASP A 753 -39.60 3.64 20.11
N LEU A 754 -38.69 4.18 20.93
CA LEU A 754 -38.37 5.60 20.97
C LEU A 754 -37.77 6.08 19.64
N LYS A 755 -38.06 7.33 19.30
CA LYS A 755 -37.60 7.99 18.07
C LYS A 755 -36.98 9.34 18.40
N MET A 756 -35.93 9.71 17.67
CA MET A 756 -35.47 11.09 17.60
C MET A 756 -36.17 11.79 16.42
N PRO A 757 -36.71 13.00 16.58
CA PRO A 757 -37.24 13.77 15.47
C PRO A 757 -36.18 13.98 14.37
N ASP A 758 -36.61 14.00 13.11
CA ASP A 758 -35.77 14.24 11.92
C ASP A 758 -34.60 13.24 11.73
N ALA A 759 -34.71 12.03 12.30
CA ALA A 759 -33.72 10.96 12.14
C ALA A 759 -34.35 9.65 11.67
N HIS A 760 -33.55 8.82 11.01
CA HIS A 760 -33.96 7.49 10.58
C HIS A 760 -33.97 6.53 11.77
N ARG A 761 -35.12 5.89 12.02
CA ARG A 761 -35.19 4.75 12.95
C ARG A 761 -34.90 3.48 12.16
N PRO A 762 -33.85 2.72 12.51
CA PRO A 762 -33.52 1.50 11.79
C PRO A 762 -34.50 0.38 12.17
N HIS A 763 -34.65 -0.59 11.27
CA HIS A 763 -35.41 -1.82 11.49
C HIS A 763 -34.69 -2.85 12.37
N TRP A 764 -33.50 -2.53 12.88
CA TRP A 764 -32.69 -3.45 13.68
C TRP A 764 -33.34 -3.74 15.03
N ASP A 765 -33.26 -4.99 15.47
CA ASP A 765 -33.75 -5.39 16.78
C ASP A 765 -32.69 -5.14 17.87
N TYR A 766 -31.40 -5.25 17.54
CA TYR A 766 -30.30 -5.09 18.49
C TYR A 766 -29.05 -4.45 17.86
N VAL A 767 -28.23 -3.85 18.73
CA VAL A 767 -26.85 -3.46 18.43
C VAL A 767 -25.91 -4.03 19.49
N THR A 768 -24.87 -4.73 19.04
CA THR A 768 -23.74 -5.17 19.86
C THR A 768 -22.56 -4.23 19.67
N CYS A 769 -21.94 -3.82 20.79
CA CYS A 769 -20.69 -3.08 20.82
C CYS A 769 -19.58 -3.97 21.38
N LEU A 770 -18.58 -4.30 20.55
CA LEU A 770 -17.40 -5.08 20.93
C LEU A 770 -16.17 -4.17 20.98
N THR A 771 -15.56 -3.96 22.15
CA THR A 771 -14.34 -3.16 22.27
C THR A 771 -13.10 -4.04 22.28
N PHE A 772 -12.17 -3.76 21.37
CA PHE A 772 -10.88 -4.42 21.24
C PHE A 772 -9.73 -3.47 21.63
N PRO A 773 -8.57 -4.01 22.04
CA PRO A 773 -7.39 -3.22 22.38
C PRO A 773 -6.92 -2.31 21.24
N ASN A 774 -6.96 -2.80 19.99
CA ASN A 774 -6.57 -2.06 18.79
C ASN A 774 -6.95 -2.81 17.48
N LEU A 775 -6.84 -2.14 16.34
CA LEU A 775 -7.27 -2.68 15.03
C LEU A 775 -6.39 -3.84 14.53
N PHE A 776 -5.09 -3.82 14.87
CA PHE A 776 -4.18 -4.92 14.53
C PHE A 776 -4.59 -6.22 15.21
N VAL A 777 -4.94 -6.14 16.50
CA VAL A 777 -5.37 -7.30 17.27
C VAL A 777 -6.72 -7.82 16.73
N THR A 778 -7.63 -6.93 16.33
CA THR A 778 -8.87 -7.33 15.64
C THR A 778 -8.56 -8.09 14.35
N TYR A 779 -7.64 -7.57 13.52
CA TYR A 779 -7.21 -8.25 12.31
C TYR A 779 -6.61 -9.62 12.59
N ALA A 780 -5.59 -9.69 13.46
CA ALA A 780 -4.90 -10.93 13.80
C ALA A 780 -5.87 -11.98 14.37
N GLY A 781 -6.83 -11.57 15.21
CA GLY A 781 -7.87 -12.44 15.71
C GLY A 781 -8.77 -13.03 14.61
N PHE A 782 -9.07 -12.26 13.55
CA PHE A 782 -9.84 -12.77 12.40
C PHE A 782 -9.04 -13.68 11.48
N GLN A 783 -7.71 -13.58 11.49
CA GLN A 783 -6.84 -14.49 10.75
C GLN A 783 -6.54 -15.78 11.51
N ASP A 784 -6.86 -15.86 12.81
CA ASP A 784 -6.61 -17.06 13.61
C ASP A 784 -7.35 -18.30 13.05
N PRO A 785 -6.62 -19.38 12.69
CA PRO A 785 -7.24 -20.58 12.12
C PRO A 785 -8.24 -21.26 13.06
N GLY A 786 -8.02 -21.21 14.38
CA GLY A 786 -8.92 -21.77 15.38
C GLY A 786 -10.23 -21.01 15.50
N TYR A 787 -10.16 -19.67 15.41
CA TYR A 787 -11.31 -18.79 15.28
C TYR A 787 -12.05 -19.08 13.98
N ARG A 788 -11.37 -19.08 12.83
CA ARG A 788 -11.96 -19.37 11.50
C ARG A 788 -12.65 -20.73 11.43
N ALA A 789 -12.04 -21.78 12.00
CA ALA A 789 -12.61 -23.12 12.03
C ALA A 789 -13.93 -23.22 12.83
N LYS A 790 -14.17 -22.29 13.78
CA LYS A 790 -15.38 -22.24 14.61
C LYS A 790 -16.36 -21.15 14.15
N ALA A 791 -15.89 -20.12 13.45
CA ALA A 791 -16.61 -18.92 13.03
C ALA A 791 -17.58 -19.13 11.85
N GLY A 792 -18.18 -20.31 11.71
CA GLY A 792 -19.22 -20.56 10.71
C GLY A 792 -20.36 -21.44 11.21
N ALA A 793 -20.24 -21.98 12.43
CA ALA A 793 -21.20 -22.94 12.97
C ALA A 793 -22.50 -22.29 13.48
N HIS A 794 -22.49 -20.99 13.75
CA HIS A 794 -23.66 -20.30 14.31
C HIS A 794 -24.42 -19.53 13.23
N ILE A 795 -25.67 -19.93 13.01
CA ILE A 795 -26.58 -19.36 12.00
C ILE A 795 -26.75 -17.84 12.11
N PHE A 796 -26.66 -17.32 13.33
CA PHE A 796 -26.74 -15.88 13.63
C PHE A 796 -25.62 -15.06 12.98
N CYS A 797 -24.43 -15.65 12.83
CA CYS A 797 -23.30 -14.98 12.21
C CYS A 797 -23.31 -15.11 10.67
N GLN A 798 -24.41 -15.60 10.10
CA GLN A 798 -24.64 -15.66 8.65
C GLN A 798 -25.73 -14.66 8.22
N LEU A 799 -26.19 -13.80 9.14
CA LEU A 799 -27.18 -12.75 8.88
C LEU A 799 -26.54 -11.51 8.26
N ASP A 800 -27.35 -10.67 7.58
CA ASP A 800 -26.92 -9.35 7.11
C ASP A 800 -26.65 -8.43 8.31
N GLN A 801 -25.38 -8.34 8.68
CA GLN A 801 -24.91 -7.47 9.76
C GLN A 801 -24.48 -6.13 9.17
N GLN A 802 -24.89 -5.04 9.82
CA GLN A 802 -24.48 -3.68 9.42
C GLN A 802 -23.70 -3.02 10.53
N GLY A 803 -22.65 -2.26 10.20
CA GLY A 803 -21.85 -1.65 11.24
C GLY A 803 -20.60 -0.92 10.80
N CYS A 804 -19.80 -0.56 11.80
CA CYS A 804 -18.49 0.06 11.63
C CYS A 804 -17.54 -0.27 12.79
N LEU A 805 -16.25 -0.34 12.48
CA LEU A 805 -15.16 -0.36 13.45
C LEU A 805 -14.76 1.09 13.72
N ALA A 806 -15.03 1.60 14.92
CA ALA A 806 -14.86 3.00 15.21
C ALA A 806 -13.93 3.25 16.41
N LYS A 807 -13.12 4.30 16.32
CA LYS A 807 -12.14 4.69 17.32
C LYS A 807 -12.67 5.83 18.17
N GLN A 808 -12.48 5.76 19.49
CA GLN A 808 -12.95 6.81 20.40
C GLN A 808 -12.16 8.11 20.18
N VAL A 809 -12.88 9.20 19.91
CA VAL A 809 -12.33 10.55 19.72
C VAL A 809 -12.43 11.37 20.99
N THR A 810 -13.56 11.30 21.68
CA THR A 810 -13.84 12.10 22.88
C THR A 810 -14.75 11.34 23.81
N LYS A 811 -14.58 11.55 25.11
CA LYS A 811 -15.44 11.00 26.16
C LYS A 811 -15.65 12.05 27.23
N TYR A 812 -16.90 12.20 27.66
CA TYR A 812 -17.33 12.92 28.85
C TYR A 812 -18.13 11.96 29.74
N SER A 813 -17.92 12.02 31.04
CA SER A 813 -18.65 11.20 32.02
C SER A 813 -18.83 11.99 33.30
N LYS A 814 -20.03 11.94 33.88
CA LYS A 814 -20.22 12.34 35.27
C LYS A 814 -19.62 11.30 36.19
N SER A 815 -19.19 11.73 37.37
CA SER A 815 -18.75 10.85 38.44
C SER A 815 -19.98 10.19 39.05
N ILE A 816 -20.29 8.99 38.59
CA ILE A 816 -21.37 8.14 39.10
C ILE A 816 -20.69 6.85 39.58
N ASP A 817 -21.19 6.25 40.66
CA ASP A 817 -20.69 4.95 41.13
C ASP A 817 -20.88 3.90 40.00
N ASP A 818 -19.86 3.09 39.74
CA ASP A 818 -19.88 2.10 38.66
C ASP A 818 -20.99 1.06 38.86
N GLN A 819 -21.45 0.83 40.09
CA GLN A 819 -22.60 -0.04 40.38
C GLN A 819 -23.95 0.58 39.94
N ASP A 820 -24.17 1.86 40.19
CA ASP A 820 -25.39 2.58 39.78
C ASP A 820 -25.47 2.76 38.27
N TYR A 821 -24.30 2.92 37.62
CA TYR A 821 -24.20 3.01 36.16
C TYR A 821 -24.48 1.68 35.44
N GLN A 822 -24.41 0.52 36.10
CA GLN A 822 -24.59 -0.77 35.44
C GLN A 822 -26.04 -1.24 35.37
N ASN A 823 -26.89 -0.90 36.35
CA ASN A 823 -28.21 -1.55 36.44
C ASN A 823 -29.32 -0.90 35.60
N HIS A 824 -29.23 0.38 35.21
CA HIS A 824 -30.36 1.11 34.63
C HIS A 824 -29.99 2.20 33.59
N VAL A 825 -29.13 1.88 32.62
CA VAL A 825 -28.74 2.86 31.59
C VAL A 825 -29.49 2.65 30.28
N ILE A 826 -30.25 3.67 29.88
CA ILE A 826 -30.73 3.84 28.51
C ILE A 826 -29.63 4.50 27.69
N ARG A 827 -29.25 3.87 26.57
CA ARG A 827 -28.27 4.42 25.65
C ARG A 827 -28.92 4.81 24.33
N ALA A 828 -28.69 6.06 23.91
CA ALA A 828 -28.96 6.51 22.56
C ALA A 828 -27.67 6.47 21.74
N LEU A 829 -27.59 5.56 20.77
CA LEU A 829 -26.58 5.55 19.72
C LEU A 829 -27.07 6.39 18.54
N VAL A 830 -26.24 7.34 18.11
CA VAL A 830 -26.49 8.19 16.95
C VAL A 830 -25.41 7.91 15.94
N PHE A 831 -25.77 7.17 14.89
CA PHE A 831 -24.90 6.86 13.78
C PHE A 831 -24.97 7.98 12.73
N HIS A 832 -23.82 8.48 12.33
CA HIS A 832 -23.73 9.47 11.27
C HIS A 832 -23.62 8.75 9.93
N ASP A 833 -24.67 8.90 9.11
CA ASP A 833 -24.78 8.17 7.84
C ASP A 833 -23.77 8.72 6.83
N ARG A 834 -23.16 7.80 6.10
CA ARG A 834 -22.26 8.10 5.00
C ARG A 834 -23.08 8.28 3.72
N ARG A 835 -22.92 9.41 3.02
CA ARG A 835 -23.65 9.69 1.77
C ARG A 835 -22.96 9.18 0.51
N ALA A 836 -21.64 8.96 0.58
CA ALA A 836 -20.81 8.46 -0.51
C ALA A 836 -19.51 7.88 0.07
N ASP A 837 -18.79 7.06 -0.69
CA ASP A 837 -17.59 6.34 -0.24
C ASP A 837 -16.46 7.24 0.31
N ILE A 838 -16.43 8.51 -0.11
CA ILE A 838 -15.44 9.51 0.32
C ILE A 838 -15.95 10.50 1.37
N ASP A 839 -17.20 10.36 1.83
CA ASP A 839 -17.84 11.24 2.82
C ASP A 839 -17.30 10.95 4.23
N GLU A 840 -16.20 11.60 4.58
CA GLU A 840 -15.54 11.51 5.89
C GLU A 840 -15.56 12.86 6.63
N TYR A 841 -15.64 12.82 7.96
CA TYR A 841 -15.43 14.03 8.76
C TYR A 841 -13.94 14.40 8.83
N SER A 842 -13.64 15.70 8.73
CA SER A 842 -12.30 16.18 9.02
C SER A 842 -12.01 16.04 10.53
N ARG A 843 -10.72 15.91 10.88
CA ARG A 843 -10.29 15.91 12.29
C ARG A 843 -10.72 17.17 13.04
N GLU A 844 -10.72 18.30 12.35
CA GLU A 844 -11.18 19.57 12.91
C GLU A 844 -12.67 19.53 13.24
N TRP A 845 -13.48 18.96 12.34
CA TRP A 845 -14.90 18.75 12.61
C TRP A 845 -15.10 17.85 13.82
N LEU A 846 -14.41 16.70 13.89
CA LEU A 846 -14.51 15.74 14.99
C LEU A 846 -14.11 16.37 16.34
N ALA A 847 -13.01 17.12 16.37
CA ALA A 847 -12.57 17.82 17.58
C ALA A 847 -13.57 18.90 18.02
N LYS A 848 -14.09 19.68 17.06
CA LYS A 848 -15.09 20.71 17.32
C LYS A 848 -16.41 20.10 17.80
N ARG A 849 -16.85 19.00 17.18
CA ARG A 849 -18.06 18.25 17.52
C ARG A 849 -17.94 17.66 18.93
N GLY A 850 -16.86 16.93 19.21
CA GLY A 850 -16.60 16.34 20.52
C GLY A 850 -16.59 17.39 21.63
N LYS A 851 -15.93 18.54 21.43
CA LYS A 851 -15.94 19.65 22.38
C LYS A 851 -17.32 20.27 22.55
N SER A 852 -18.07 20.43 21.47
CA SER A 852 -19.42 21.01 21.49
C SER A 852 -20.40 20.11 22.24
N GLN A 853 -20.47 18.84 21.88
CA GLN A 853 -21.41 17.89 22.47
C GLN A 853 -21.05 17.50 23.91
N SER A 854 -19.75 17.47 24.25
CA SER A 854 -19.34 17.32 25.66
C SER A 854 -19.85 18.47 26.53
N LYS A 855 -19.92 19.71 26.00
CA LYS A 855 -20.52 20.83 26.73
C LYS A 855 -22.03 20.68 26.90
N VAL A 856 -22.73 20.19 25.87
CA VAL A 856 -24.17 19.90 25.95
C VAL A 856 -24.42 18.83 27.02
N ALA A 857 -23.67 17.73 26.98
CA ALA A 857 -23.75 16.65 27.96
C ALA A 857 -23.39 17.12 29.38
N ALA A 858 -22.44 18.03 29.53
CA ALA A 858 -22.07 18.58 30.82
C ALA A 858 -23.11 19.55 31.41
N ALA A 859 -23.84 20.26 30.55
CA ALA A 859 -24.85 21.23 30.96
C ALA A 859 -26.21 20.59 31.29
N ASP A 860 -26.50 19.40 30.75
CA ASP A 860 -27.74 18.68 31.04
C ASP A 860 -27.53 17.74 32.24
N GLU A 861 -28.26 17.97 33.33
CA GLU A 861 -28.14 17.17 34.56
C GLU A 861 -28.48 15.69 34.37
N ASN A 862 -29.25 15.36 33.33
CA ASN A 862 -29.76 14.02 33.09
C ASN A 862 -28.88 13.17 32.16
N VAL A 863 -27.90 13.78 31.47
CA VAL A 863 -26.91 13.04 30.66
C VAL A 863 -25.80 12.53 31.56
N LEU A 864 -25.64 11.20 31.65
CA LEU A 864 -24.62 10.57 32.48
C LEU A 864 -23.26 10.53 31.78
N LYS A 865 -23.29 10.30 30.46
CA LYS A 865 -22.09 10.07 29.65
C LYS A 865 -22.33 10.49 28.22
N TYR A 866 -21.27 10.99 27.59
CA TYR A 866 -21.18 11.22 26.15
C TYR A 866 -19.90 10.61 25.59
N ILE A 867 -20.00 9.97 24.44
CA ILE A 867 -18.85 9.42 23.73
C ILE A 867 -19.01 9.68 22.23
N LEU A 868 -17.92 10.09 21.56
CA LEU A 868 -17.82 10.22 20.12
C LEU A 868 -16.78 9.23 19.59
N TRP A 869 -17.15 8.47 18.56
CA TRP A 869 -16.25 7.61 17.79
C TRP A 869 -16.19 8.03 16.32
N GLU A 870 -15.00 7.92 15.72
CA GLU A 870 -14.72 8.11 14.28
C GLU A 870 -14.64 6.73 13.60
N ASP A 871 -15.18 6.57 12.40
CA ASP A 871 -15.04 5.33 11.62
C ASP A 871 -13.58 5.08 11.22
N HIS A 872 -13.11 3.86 11.49
CA HIS A 872 -11.78 3.33 11.15
C HIS A 872 -11.90 1.96 10.47
N THR A 873 -13.06 1.64 9.91
CA THR A 873 -13.27 0.39 9.18
C THR A 873 -12.28 0.30 8.02
N PRO A 874 -11.48 -0.78 7.89
CA PRO A 874 -10.54 -0.94 6.79
C PRO A 874 -11.24 -0.92 5.43
N LYS A 875 -10.75 -0.13 4.47
CA LYS A 875 -11.37 0.04 3.14
C LYS A 875 -11.51 -1.26 2.33
N ASN A 876 -10.70 -2.27 2.63
CA ASN A 876 -10.81 -3.60 2.04
C ASN A 876 -11.50 -4.54 3.04
N SER A 877 -12.69 -4.15 3.49
CA SER A 877 -13.43 -4.88 4.52
C SER A 877 -13.76 -6.30 4.09
N ASP A 878 -14.00 -6.53 2.79
CA ASP A 878 -14.18 -7.87 2.23
C ASP A 878 -12.98 -8.78 2.50
N ALA A 879 -11.74 -8.30 2.31
CA ALA A 879 -10.55 -9.07 2.64
C ALA A 879 -10.30 -9.14 4.15
N PHE A 880 -10.63 -8.08 4.89
CA PHE A 880 -10.46 -8.02 6.33
C PHE A 880 -11.36 -9.03 7.05
N PHE A 881 -12.59 -9.20 6.56
CA PHE A 881 -13.57 -10.15 7.05
C PHE A 881 -13.63 -11.44 6.23
N ALA A 882 -12.75 -11.63 5.24
CA ALA A 882 -12.71 -12.82 4.41
C ALA A 882 -12.57 -14.07 5.28
N ASP A 883 -13.35 -15.10 4.95
CA ASP A 883 -13.41 -16.37 5.68
C ASP A 883 -13.80 -16.23 7.17
N THR A 884 -14.44 -15.11 7.53
CA THR A 884 -15.03 -14.90 8.85
C THR A 884 -16.54 -14.79 8.75
N GLN A 885 -17.20 -14.96 9.89
CA GLN A 885 -18.63 -14.78 10.08
C GLN A 885 -19.17 -13.35 9.84
N PHE A 886 -18.31 -12.45 9.38
CA PHE A 886 -18.64 -11.04 9.12
C PHE A 886 -18.46 -10.70 7.64
N SER A 887 -18.04 -11.67 6.80
CA SER A 887 -17.96 -11.52 5.36
C SER A 887 -19.35 -11.29 4.77
N GLY A 888 -19.50 -10.24 3.94
CA GLY A 888 -20.79 -9.91 3.31
C GLY A 888 -21.69 -8.97 4.10
N GLY A 889 -21.27 -8.53 5.30
CA GLY A 889 -21.97 -7.47 6.02
C GLY A 889 -21.83 -6.10 5.34
N SER A 890 -22.80 -5.22 5.58
CA SER A 890 -22.74 -3.83 5.14
C SER A 890 -21.86 -3.00 6.06
N TRP A 891 -20.55 -3.07 5.83
CA TRP A 891 -19.54 -2.25 6.51
C TRP A 891 -19.36 -0.91 5.77
N HIS A 892 -18.95 0.15 6.46
CA HIS A 892 -18.80 1.53 5.93
C HIS A 892 -20.08 2.36 5.75
N LYS A 893 -21.25 1.90 6.24
CA LYS A 893 -22.47 2.72 6.20
C LYS A 893 -22.40 4.01 7.05
N TYR A 894 -21.47 4.05 8.01
CA TYR A 894 -21.37 5.12 9.00
C TYR A 894 -19.96 5.69 9.03
N LYS A 895 -19.86 7.01 9.21
CA LYS A 895 -18.59 7.75 9.34
C LYS A 895 -18.24 8.12 10.78
N ALA A 896 -19.22 8.13 11.67
CA ALA A 896 -19.05 8.36 13.11
C ALA A 896 -20.21 7.76 13.90
N VAL A 897 -19.99 7.53 15.19
CA VAL A 897 -21.03 7.11 16.14
C VAL A 897 -20.93 8.01 17.36
N GLU A 898 -22.05 8.51 17.85
CA GLU A 898 -22.17 9.19 19.14
C GLU A 898 -23.00 8.34 20.10
N ALA A 899 -22.68 8.35 21.40
CA ALA A 899 -23.49 7.74 22.44
C ALA A 899 -23.83 8.74 23.54
N PHE A 900 -25.09 8.72 23.98
CA PHE A 900 -25.56 9.41 25.17
C PHE A 900 -26.21 8.40 26.12
N ASP A 901 -25.85 8.47 27.40
CA ASP A 901 -26.36 7.58 28.45
C ASP A 901 -27.28 8.33 29.42
N PHE A 902 -28.40 7.70 29.79
CA PHE A 902 -29.46 8.26 30.63
C PHE A 902 -29.95 7.24 31.66
N THR A 903 -30.62 7.70 32.72
CA THR A 903 -31.23 6.85 33.76
C THR A 903 -32.60 6.30 33.40
N SER A 904 -33.32 6.90 32.43
CA SER A 904 -34.66 6.45 32.04
C SER A 904 -34.99 6.78 30.58
N ARG A 905 -36.02 6.11 30.06
CA ARG A 905 -36.52 6.27 28.69
C ARG A 905 -37.11 7.67 28.45
N ASP A 906 -37.86 8.17 29.43
CA ASP A 906 -38.51 9.49 29.35
C ASP A 906 -37.47 10.62 29.29
N ILE A 907 -36.40 10.49 30.07
CA ILE A 907 -35.28 11.42 30.07
C ILE A 907 -34.57 11.40 28.71
N ALA A 908 -34.28 10.22 28.18
CA ALA A 908 -33.65 10.09 26.87
C ALA A 908 -34.52 10.72 25.77
N ALA A 909 -35.84 10.48 25.79
CA ALA A 909 -36.79 11.04 24.83
C ALA A 909 -36.84 12.57 24.93
N ALA A 910 -36.92 13.14 26.14
CA ALA A 910 -36.93 14.57 26.36
C ALA A 910 -35.64 15.24 25.87
N PHE A 911 -34.48 14.66 26.16
CA PHE A 911 -33.19 15.15 25.69
C PHE A 911 -33.10 15.14 24.16
N LEU A 912 -33.39 14.00 23.53
CA LEU A 912 -33.30 13.85 22.08
C LEU A 912 -34.30 14.78 21.37
N SER A 913 -35.53 14.91 21.88
CA SER A 913 -36.51 15.85 21.33
C SER A 913 -36.06 17.30 21.47
N LYS A 914 -35.43 17.68 22.58
CA LYS A 914 -34.93 19.04 22.79
C LYS A 914 -33.73 19.36 21.90
N HIS A 915 -32.84 18.39 21.67
CA HIS A 915 -31.54 18.61 21.03
C HIS A 915 -31.44 18.09 19.58
N HIS A 916 -32.49 17.49 19.01
CA HIS A 916 -32.49 16.90 17.65
C HIS A 916 -31.91 17.82 16.57
N LYS A 917 -32.26 19.13 16.55
CA LYS A 917 -31.72 20.08 15.57
C LYS A 917 -30.22 20.27 15.68
N THR A 918 -29.70 20.35 16.90
CA THR A 918 -28.26 20.49 17.12
C THR A 918 -27.53 19.18 16.80
N LEU A 919 -28.13 18.04 17.16
CA LEU A 919 -27.56 16.73 16.88
C LEU A 919 -27.49 16.48 15.36
N ASN A 920 -28.56 16.80 14.63
CA ASN A 920 -28.67 16.63 13.17
C ASN A 920 -28.21 17.84 12.34
N GLU A 921 -27.52 18.80 12.95
CA GLU A 921 -27.03 20.03 12.30
C GLU A 921 -28.09 20.72 11.41
N ASN A 922 -29.29 20.93 11.96
CA ASN A 922 -30.45 21.50 11.30
C ASN A 922 -30.91 20.74 10.04
N GLY A 923 -30.79 19.41 10.05
CA GLY A 923 -31.19 18.55 8.93
C GLY A 923 -30.17 18.48 7.80
N SER A 924 -29.01 19.10 7.96
CA SER A 924 -27.92 18.99 6.98
C SER A 924 -27.23 17.62 7.03
N GLN A 925 -27.48 16.82 8.08
CA GLN A 925 -26.98 15.46 8.23
C GLN A 925 -28.13 14.43 8.13
N GLN A 926 -27.76 13.20 7.79
CA GLN A 926 -28.63 12.05 7.93
C GLN A 926 -28.08 11.22 9.08
N LEU A 927 -28.96 10.88 10.02
CA LEU A 927 -28.62 10.15 11.23
C LEU A 927 -29.52 8.92 11.35
N THR A 928 -28.90 7.80 11.67
CA THR A 928 -29.58 6.58 12.11
C THR A 928 -29.50 6.50 13.63
N VAL A 929 -30.64 6.37 14.32
CA VAL A 929 -30.67 6.39 15.79
C VAL A 929 -31.20 5.08 16.37
N VAL A 930 -30.45 4.50 17.30
CA VAL A 930 -30.86 3.34 18.10
C VAL A 930 -30.92 3.78 19.55
N ILE A 931 -32.09 3.64 20.17
CA ILE A 931 -32.26 3.92 21.60
C ILE A 931 -32.59 2.61 22.25
N GLY A 932 -31.71 2.12 23.13
CA GLY A 932 -31.89 0.79 23.69
C GLY A 932 -31.55 0.70 25.16
N GLU A 933 -32.15 -0.31 25.78
CA GLU A 933 -31.79 -0.77 27.10
C GLU A 933 -30.57 -1.65 27.02
N ARG A 934 -29.68 -1.44 27.97
CA ARG A 934 -28.47 -2.24 28.11
C ARG A 934 -28.82 -3.61 28.65
N ASP A 935 -28.54 -4.64 27.86
CA ASP A 935 -28.60 -6.05 28.28
C ASP A 935 -27.19 -6.42 28.74
N ASP A 936 -26.96 -6.40 30.06
CA ASP A 936 -25.65 -6.72 30.63
C ASP A 936 -25.52 -8.23 30.85
N VAL A 937 -24.65 -8.85 30.06
CA VAL A 937 -24.00 -10.09 30.44
C VAL A 937 -22.52 -9.75 30.66
N ILE A 938 -22.15 -9.56 31.92
CA ILE A 938 -20.77 -9.35 32.32
C ILE A 938 -20.04 -10.70 32.17
N GLY A 939 -18.96 -10.73 31.39
CA GLY A 939 -18.03 -11.86 31.28
C GLY A 939 -16.90 -11.77 32.30
#